data_AF-A0A5N7ZC10-F1
#
_entry.id   AF-A0A5N7ZC10-F1
#
_cell.length_a   1.000
_cell.length_b   1.000
_cell.length_c   1.000
_cell.angle_alpha   90.00
_cell.angle_beta   90.00
_cell.angle_gamma   90.00
#
_symmetry.space_group_name_H-M   'P 1'
#
loop_
_entity.id
_entity.type
_entity.pdbx_description
1 polymer ?
#
loop_
_entity_poly.entity_id
_entity_poly.type
_entity_poly.pdbx_seq_one_letter_code
_entity_poly.pdbx_strand_id
1 'polypeptide(L)'
;MSENTKIVQCFLPAMVAGKYTTVVSQQVVKDKANLQDLNKTFDFGVDAARFTLNPNDIYSVYPPANQSGNYSESLPHLVFTRRTLPWERTLDGKLPVFQRDTTPENLRNPQDSPPVPWMALLLFDEEEMKDLPITKNTIAGVIQPNRSDGIIRPEIFEAKLADKATLKLMEWEQKTDGCFTIDLTKEQFENYIPSQKSLSLLAHAKEVSIDNKDKDGITDINADGAGVFAVIVGNRLPAKGKQHTAILVSLEGYTDYLKDADPKKNIPDDHKVRLVVLASWNFIDSGKASFSQLVDGLELKSIKIQRGTEAPELTTYFDSGYVPLEHLTRTGANTISWYHGPLVPKLFPTTSKGISFSSADAALRYDKTTGFFDISFAAAWQLGRILALQNQEFSKAILNWRLAQNQLEAEKSKNNRLSAILEDDSAINIKDKVIRYLGDLNAVTTVVPEQKTTDLPTTVPNEVKHFLGNLYKLNGIPFSYIVPHEGLLEKEHLKNNKNYTGTLSLFYVDPNWIEALLDGALSIGRTNKNEALLEQAVSGNFIDGYQTQSMEISGGTIEKKGRRLNTTGFLLRSDLVSGWRGLEITAFDADNQLLPALRFERIDSDIFLGIFDGNIASISIKQPYEGLHFGIKNNKEYIKNLKNEDGTNQEIADGTADVNAELNDGLIQNRIIDIAGLAGVMQEKLTAKNWMEITDESKGIHFTSAEFAYQMVDSPVKKNIAINILNTDSHA
;
A
#
# COMPACT_ATOMS: atom_id res chain seq x y z
N MET A 1 -17.14 -15.61 0.43
CA MET A 1 -16.89 -14.91 1.70
C MET A 1 -17.22 -13.45 1.46
N SER A 2 -18.24 -12.90 2.11
CA SER A 2 -18.58 -11.48 2.01
C SER A 2 -17.47 -10.69 2.71
N GLU A 3 -16.76 -9.84 1.96
CA GLU A 3 -15.71 -8.97 2.50
C GLU A 3 -16.35 -7.94 3.45
N ASN A 4 -16.03 -8.06 4.74
CA ASN A 4 -16.57 -7.21 5.80
C ASN A 4 -15.81 -5.86 5.85
N THR A 5 -16.27 -4.87 5.09
CA THR A 5 -15.90 -3.47 5.37
C THR A 5 -16.84 -2.94 6.46
N LYS A 6 -16.28 -2.35 7.51
CA LYS A 6 -17.06 -1.70 8.57
C LYS A 6 -16.83 -0.20 8.51
N ILE A 7 -17.91 0.56 8.56
CA ILE A 7 -17.86 2.02 8.76
C ILE A 7 -18.12 2.28 10.24
N VAL A 8 -17.23 3.03 10.85
CA VAL A 8 -17.26 3.37 12.28
C VAL A 8 -17.40 4.88 12.42
N GLN A 9 -18.23 5.35 13.34
CA GLN A 9 -18.50 6.78 13.50
C GLN A 9 -17.21 7.58 13.79
N CYS A 10 -16.38 7.09 14.71
CA CYS A 10 -15.10 7.70 15.05
C CYS A 10 -14.21 6.76 15.85
N PHE A 11 -12.89 7.00 15.82
CA PHE A 11 -11.96 6.51 16.83
C PHE A 11 -11.42 7.69 17.63
N LEU A 12 -11.68 7.72 18.92
CA LEU A 12 -11.21 8.78 19.81
C LEU A 12 -9.83 8.42 20.36
N PRO A 13 -8.92 9.39 20.47
CA PRO A 13 -7.67 9.15 21.18
C PRO A 13 -7.97 8.93 22.67
N ALA A 14 -7.11 8.15 23.34
CA ALA A 14 -7.21 7.96 24.79
C ALA A 14 -7.02 9.28 25.56
N MET A 15 -6.22 10.20 25.01
CA MET A 15 -6.00 11.55 25.52
C MET A 15 -5.97 12.54 24.35
N VAL A 16 -6.65 13.67 24.49
CA VAL A 16 -6.62 14.77 23.51
C VAL A 16 -5.25 15.45 23.56
N ALA A 17 -4.85 16.12 22.48
CA ALA A 17 -3.63 16.92 22.51
C ALA A 17 -3.71 18.02 23.58
N GLY A 18 -2.71 18.09 24.46
CA GLY A 18 -2.79 18.96 25.63
C GLY A 18 -1.69 18.76 26.64
N LYS A 19 -1.72 19.57 27.70
CA LYS A 19 -0.87 19.41 28.87
C LYS A 19 -1.66 18.72 29.96
N TYR A 20 -1.06 17.70 30.53
CA TYR A 20 -1.65 16.90 31.59
C TYR A 20 -0.76 16.92 32.81
N THR A 21 -1.41 16.95 33.97
CA THR A 21 -0.76 16.87 35.27
C THR A 21 -1.28 15.64 35.98
N THR A 22 -0.41 14.67 36.23
CA THR A 22 -0.73 13.49 37.05
C THR A 22 -0.26 13.71 38.47
N VAL A 23 -1.17 13.51 39.42
CA VAL A 23 -0.86 13.52 40.85
C VAL A 23 -0.88 12.08 41.36
N VAL A 24 0.26 11.60 41.84
CA VAL A 24 0.39 10.30 42.50
C VAL A 24 0.32 10.52 44.01
N SER A 25 -0.72 10.00 44.64
CA SER A 25 -0.93 10.04 46.09
C SER A 25 -0.67 8.66 46.69
N GLN A 26 0.25 8.57 47.63
CA GLN A 26 0.54 7.33 48.37
C GLN A 26 0.39 7.57 49.86
N GLN A 27 -0.43 6.76 50.53
CA GLN A 27 -0.48 6.73 51.99
C GLN A 27 0.59 5.79 52.52
N VAL A 28 1.48 6.28 53.37
CA VAL A 28 2.50 5.49 54.06
C VAL A 28 2.28 5.55 55.57
N VAL A 29 2.40 4.41 56.24
CA VAL A 29 2.34 4.35 57.71
C VAL A 29 3.70 4.75 58.25
N LYS A 30 3.77 5.93 58.88
CA LYS A 30 5.04 6.47 59.38
C LYS A 30 5.45 5.84 60.71
N ASP A 31 4.49 5.54 61.60
CA ASP A 31 4.76 5.01 62.95
C ASP A 31 3.57 4.23 63.53
N LYS A 32 3.29 3.00 63.04
CA LYS A 32 2.27 2.01 63.53
C LYS A 32 0.84 2.50 63.87
N ALA A 33 0.53 3.78 63.75
CA ALA A 33 -0.72 4.44 64.14
C ALA A 33 -1.02 5.71 63.29
N ASN A 34 -0.01 6.33 62.67
CA ASN A 34 -0.18 7.53 61.84
C ASN A 34 0.02 7.24 60.35
N LEU A 35 -0.99 7.57 59.54
CA LEU A 35 -0.95 7.59 58.08
C LEU A 35 -0.38 8.94 57.61
N GLN A 36 0.52 8.93 56.64
CA GLN A 36 1.05 10.12 55.97
C GLN A 36 0.75 10.03 54.47
N ASP A 37 0.12 11.06 53.93
CA ASP A 37 -0.09 11.20 52.48
C ASP A 37 1.13 11.83 51.82
N LEU A 38 1.71 11.14 50.84
CA LEU A 38 2.77 11.63 49.97
C LEU A 38 2.18 11.88 48.59
N ASN A 39 2.21 13.14 48.14
CA ASN A 39 1.77 13.52 46.80
C ASN A 39 2.99 13.87 45.95
N LYS A 40 3.10 13.29 44.76
CA LYS A 40 4.07 13.69 43.74
C LYS A 40 3.36 14.00 42.44
N THR A 41 3.70 15.14 41.87
CA THR A 41 3.09 15.64 40.63
C THR A 41 4.06 15.48 39.47
N PHE A 42 3.57 15.04 38.32
CA PHE A 42 4.30 14.93 37.07
C PHE A 42 3.49 15.58 35.95
N ASP A 43 4.11 16.51 35.23
CA ASP A 43 3.51 17.13 34.06
C ASP A 43 4.04 16.45 32.79
N PHE A 44 3.16 16.20 31.83
CA PHE A 44 3.53 15.69 30.52
C PHE A 44 2.63 16.30 29.44
N GLY A 45 3.15 16.34 28.21
CA GLY A 45 2.44 16.82 27.03
C GLY A 45 2.02 15.67 26.13
N VAL A 46 0.83 15.76 25.56
CA VAL A 46 0.37 14.92 24.45
C VAL A 46 0.40 15.78 23.19
N ASP A 47 1.23 15.39 22.23
CA ASP A 47 1.41 16.09 20.96
C ASP A 47 0.47 15.57 19.87
N ALA A 48 0.06 16.45 18.96
CA ALA A 48 -0.73 16.13 17.77
C ALA A 48 -0.56 17.22 16.71
N ALA A 49 -0.75 16.84 15.44
CA ALA A 49 -0.72 17.77 14.31
C ALA A 49 -1.66 18.97 14.53
N ARG A 50 -1.19 20.18 14.23
CA ARG A 50 -1.94 21.43 14.48
C ARG A 50 -1.75 22.48 13.40
N PHE A 51 -0.50 22.83 13.13
CA PHE A 51 -0.13 23.85 12.15
C PHE A 51 0.45 23.29 10.85
N THR A 52 0.91 22.05 10.91
CA THR A 52 1.43 21.25 9.80
C THR A 52 0.98 19.82 9.98
N LEU A 53 0.93 19.07 8.89
CA LEU A 53 0.61 17.65 8.88
C LEU A 53 1.76 16.88 8.21
N ASN A 54 2.11 15.71 8.72
CA ASN A 54 3.08 14.85 8.07
C ASN A 54 2.45 14.24 6.81
N PRO A 55 3.05 14.39 5.61
CA PRO A 55 2.52 13.80 4.39
C PRO A 55 2.29 12.28 4.47
N ASN A 56 3.06 11.57 5.31
CA ASN A 56 2.90 10.12 5.52
C ASN A 56 1.65 9.74 6.32
N ASP A 57 1.01 10.70 7.00
CA ASP A 57 -0.28 10.46 7.69
C ASP A 57 -1.44 10.39 6.68
N ILE A 58 -1.22 10.87 5.44
CA ILE A 58 -2.20 10.81 4.34
C ILE A 58 -1.99 9.51 3.57
N TYR A 59 -2.97 8.61 3.64
CA TYR A 59 -2.97 7.37 2.87
C TYR A 59 -3.30 7.66 1.40
N SER A 60 -4.40 8.34 1.14
CA SER A 60 -4.86 8.67 -0.21
C SER A 60 -5.72 9.92 -0.25
N VAL A 61 -5.81 10.53 -1.43
CA VAL A 61 -6.66 11.69 -1.71
C VAL A 61 -7.55 11.40 -2.92
N TYR A 62 -8.76 11.93 -2.90
CA TYR A 62 -9.67 11.87 -4.03
C TYR A 62 -10.39 13.22 -4.23
N PRO A 63 -10.56 13.69 -5.49
CA PRO A 63 -9.96 13.17 -6.71
C PRO A 63 -8.43 13.09 -6.66
N PRO A 64 -7.80 12.19 -7.42
CA PRO A 64 -6.37 11.93 -7.24
C PRO A 64 -5.53 13.14 -7.64
N ALA A 65 -4.43 13.36 -6.91
CA ALA A 65 -3.56 14.51 -7.13
C ALA A 65 -2.96 14.50 -8.54
N ASN A 66 -3.00 15.66 -9.19
CA ASN A 66 -2.50 15.94 -10.53
C ASN A 66 -3.08 15.05 -11.63
N GLN A 67 -4.26 14.47 -11.40
CA GLN A 67 -4.95 13.62 -12.37
C GLN A 67 -6.09 14.35 -13.09
N SER A 68 -6.46 13.81 -14.24
CA SER A 68 -7.63 14.26 -15.01
C SER A 68 -8.63 13.13 -15.20
N GLY A 69 -9.91 13.39 -14.95
CA GLY A 69 -10.96 12.37 -15.03
C GLY A 69 -12.38 12.95 -14.95
N ASN A 70 -13.38 12.09 -14.77
CA ASN A 70 -14.73 12.50 -14.42
C ASN A 70 -14.93 12.40 -12.90
N TYR A 71 -15.04 13.55 -12.23
CA TYR A 71 -15.15 13.63 -10.78
C TYR A 71 -16.40 14.38 -10.30
N SER A 72 -17.26 14.81 -11.23
CA SER A 72 -18.40 15.72 -10.96
C SER A 72 -19.48 15.09 -10.07
N GLU A 73 -19.50 13.77 -9.97
CA GLU A 73 -20.50 12.99 -9.22
C GLU A 73 -20.02 12.57 -7.83
N SER A 74 -18.83 13.00 -7.41
CA SER A 74 -18.22 12.55 -6.15
C SER A 74 -17.66 13.71 -5.35
N LEU A 75 -17.93 13.71 -4.04
CA LEU A 75 -17.33 14.66 -3.12
C LEU A 75 -15.83 14.35 -2.93
N PRO A 76 -14.97 15.38 -2.93
CA PRO A 76 -13.58 15.21 -2.54
C PRO A 76 -13.48 14.62 -1.14
N HIS A 77 -12.53 13.73 -0.93
CA HIS A 77 -12.26 13.17 0.38
C HIS A 77 -10.78 12.79 0.51
N LEU A 78 -10.36 12.62 1.76
CA LEU A 78 -8.99 12.30 2.12
C LEU A 78 -9.02 11.18 3.16
N VAL A 79 -8.19 10.17 2.94
CA VAL A 79 -8.02 9.00 3.82
C VAL A 79 -6.71 9.11 4.56
N PHE A 80 -6.74 9.01 5.89
CA PHE A 80 -5.57 9.02 6.77
C PHE A 80 -5.20 7.60 7.22
N THR A 81 -3.90 7.36 7.39
CA THR A 81 -3.36 6.12 7.98
C THR A 81 -3.57 6.06 9.50
N ARG A 82 -3.71 7.22 10.15
CA ARG A 82 -3.90 7.36 11.60
C ARG A 82 -5.38 7.47 11.95
N ARG A 83 -5.94 6.43 12.59
CA ARG A 83 -7.39 6.33 12.86
C ARG A 83 -7.99 7.45 13.72
N THR A 84 -7.19 8.12 14.56
CA THR A 84 -7.67 9.15 15.50
C THR A 84 -7.53 10.59 15.00
N LEU A 85 -6.80 10.82 13.90
CA LEU A 85 -6.28 12.15 13.53
C LEU A 85 -7.35 13.26 13.45
N PRO A 86 -8.54 13.05 12.84
CA PRO A 86 -9.58 14.09 12.80
C PRO A 86 -10.12 14.49 14.18
N TRP A 87 -9.92 13.65 15.20
CA TRP A 87 -10.47 13.82 16.56
C TRP A 87 -9.39 13.97 17.64
N GLU A 88 -8.12 14.11 17.25
CA GLU A 88 -7.00 14.37 18.18
C GLU A 88 -7.05 15.74 18.85
N ARG A 89 -7.78 16.67 18.23
CA ARG A 89 -8.05 18.01 18.71
C ARG A 89 -9.54 18.30 18.56
N THR A 90 -10.00 19.30 19.29
CA THR A 90 -11.36 19.84 19.21
C THR A 90 -11.30 21.31 18.81
N LEU A 91 -12.41 21.84 18.28
CA LEU A 91 -12.47 23.23 17.81
C LEU A 91 -12.14 24.25 18.92
N ASP A 92 -12.48 23.95 20.17
CA ASP A 92 -12.24 24.79 21.36
C ASP A 92 -11.05 24.31 22.22
N GLY A 93 -10.37 23.24 21.80
CA GLY A 93 -9.28 22.53 22.52
C GLY A 93 -9.60 22.05 23.92
N LYS A 94 -10.88 21.83 24.23
CA LYS A 94 -11.32 21.12 25.44
C LYS A 94 -11.62 19.66 25.09
N LEU A 95 -11.82 18.82 26.11
CA LEU A 95 -12.28 17.44 25.88
C LEU A 95 -13.55 17.44 24.99
N PRO A 96 -13.80 16.39 24.18
CA PRO A 96 -15.05 16.22 23.45
C PRO A 96 -16.27 16.45 24.35
N VAL A 97 -17.34 17.02 23.80
CA VAL A 97 -18.50 17.47 24.58
C VAL A 97 -19.02 16.39 25.52
N PHE A 98 -19.20 15.16 25.03
CA PHE A 98 -19.70 14.04 25.83
C PHE A 98 -18.74 13.56 26.96
N GLN A 99 -17.46 13.96 26.93
CA GLN A 99 -16.46 13.63 27.96
C GLN A 99 -16.25 14.75 28.99
N ARG A 100 -16.91 15.91 28.85
CA ARG A 100 -16.72 17.02 29.80
C ARG A 100 -17.51 16.76 31.07
N ASP A 101 -16.89 17.02 32.22
CA ASP A 101 -17.53 16.90 33.54
C ASP A 101 -18.77 17.81 33.70
N THR A 102 -18.84 18.90 32.92
CA THR A 102 -19.95 19.86 32.92
C THR A 102 -21.10 19.46 32.00
N THR A 103 -20.93 18.43 31.15
CA THR A 103 -21.96 18.05 30.18
C THR A 103 -23.09 17.28 30.87
N PRO A 104 -24.36 17.64 30.63
CA PRO A 104 -25.52 16.91 31.13
C PRO A 104 -25.45 15.42 30.77
N GLU A 105 -25.92 14.53 31.65
CA GLU A 105 -25.83 13.07 31.46
C GLU A 105 -26.45 12.60 30.15
N ASN A 106 -27.57 13.21 29.74
CA ASN A 106 -28.25 12.95 28.47
C ASN A 106 -27.51 13.45 27.22
N LEU A 107 -26.35 14.11 27.38
CA LEU A 107 -25.46 14.57 26.31
C LEU A 107 -24.07 13.92 26.43
N ARG A 108 -23.90 12.95 27.34
CA ARG A 108 -22.66 12.17 27.51
C ARG A 108 -22.62 10.91 26.65
N ASN A 109 -23.66 10.64 25.87
CA ASN A 109 -23.62 9.64 24.82
C ASN A 109 -22.98 10.26 23.55
N PRO A 110 -21.91 9.67 23.00
CA PRO A 110 -21.32 10.13 21.74
C PRO A 110 -22.27 10.04 20.54
N GLN A 111 -23.37 9.29 20.62
CA GLN A 111 -24.43 9.31 19.61
C GLN A 111 -25.28 10.60 19.70
N ASP A 112 -25.52 11.10 20.92
CA ASP A 112 -26.34 12.31 21.17
C ASP A 112 -25.51 13.61 21.01
N SER A 113 -24.19 13.51 21.14
CA SER A 113 -23.24 14.62 20.99
C SER A 113 -22.04 14.17 20.16
N PRO A 114 -22.21 14.03 18.84
CA PRO A 114 -21.19 13.45 17.98
C PRO A 114 -19.90 14.28 18.00
N PRO A 115 -18.72 13.63 17.97
CA PRO A 115 -17.46 14.33 17.96
C PRO A 115 -17.32 15.13 16.65
N VAL A 116 -16.93 16.39 16.80
CA VAL A 116 -16.71 17.30 15.67
C VAL A 116 -15.22 17.27 15.31
N PRO A 117 -14.85 16.98 14.05
CA PRO A 117 -13.46 17.04 13.63
C PRO A 117 -12.93 18.47 13.66
N TRP A 118 -11.65 18.64 13.99
CA TRP A 118 -11.02 19.97 14.06
C TRP A 118 -10.57 20.53 12.70
N MET A 119 -10.80 19.78 11.63
CA MET A 119 -10.34 20.08 10.27
C MET A 119 -11.45 19.85 9.26
N ALA A 120 -11.37 20.53 8.12
CA ALA A 120 -12.36 20.43 7.04
C ALA A 120 -11.68 20.43 5.67
N LEU A 121 -12.28 19.72 4.71
CA LEU A 121 -11.82 19.68 3.32
C LEU A 121 -12.65 20.62 2.46
N LEU A 122 -12.00 21.62 1.88
CA LEU A 122 -12.61 22.64 1.04
C LEU A 122 -12.21 22.44 -0.43
N LEU A 123 -13.08 22.86 -1.34
CA LEU A 123 -12.85 22.77 -2.77
C LEU A 123 -13.02 24.13 -3.45
N PHE A 124 -12.01 24.53 -4.21
CA PHE A 124 -11.99 25.76 -4.98
C PHE A 124 -11.74 25.48 -6.45
N ASP A 125 -12.35 26.25 -7.34
CA ASP A 125 -12.04 26.21 -8.77
C ASP A 125 -10.90 27.18 -9.15
N GLU A 126 -10.43 27.06 -10.39
CA GLU A 126 -9.33 27.88 -10.92
C GLU A 126 -9.59 29.39 -10.90
N GLU A 127 -10.84 29.84 -10.92
CA GLU A 127 -11.18 31.27 -10.89
C GLU A 127 -11.09 31.80 -9.47
N GLU A 128 -11.63 31.03 -8.51
CA GLU A 128 -11.57 31.34 -7.08
C GLU A 128 -10.13 31.35 -6.54
N MET A 129 -9.30 30.43 -7.03
CA MET A 129 -7.89 30.31 -6.62
C MET A 129 -7.00 31.48 -7.08
N LYS A 130 -7.41 32.27 -8.08
CA LYS A 130 -6.64 33.45 -8.53
C LYS A 130 -6.48 34.49 -7.42
N ASP A 131 -7.52 34.67 -6.63
CA ASP A 131 -7.57 35.64 -5.53
C ASP A 131 -7.27 35.02 -4.16
N LEU A 132 -6.98 33.71 -4.11
CA LEU A 132 -6.76 32.94 -2.89
C LEU A 132 -5.45 32.12 -2.92
N PRO A 133 -4.27 32.78 -2.95
CA PRO A 133 -2.99 32.08 -2.95
C PRO A 133 -2.73 31.37 -1.62
N ILE A 134 -2.20 30.15 -1.69
CA ILE A 134 -1.62 29.46 -0.53
C ILE A 134 -0.27 30.12 -0.21
N THR A 135 -0.19 30.76 0.95
CA THR A 135 0.97 31.56 1.36
C THR A 135 1.78 30.88 2.45
N LYS A 136 3.10 30.98 2.38
CA LYS A 136 3.99 30.56 3.47
C LYS A 136 3.95 31.61 4.58
N ASN A 137 3.70 31.17 5.80
CA ASN A 137 3.59 32.00 6.99
C ASN A 137 4.35 31.37 8.16
N THR A 138 4.34 32.02 9.32
CA THR A 138 4.83 31.45 10.58
C THR A 138 3.70 31.38 11.59
N ILE A 139 3.85 30.55 12.62
CA ILE A 139 2.86 30.44 13.71
C ILE A 139 2.57 31.82 14.32
N ALA A 140 3.57 32.70 14.44
CA ALA A 140 3.38 34.08 14.90
C ALA A 140 2.43 34.94 14.04
N GLY A 141 2.23 34.58 12.77
CA GLY A 141 1.32 35.27 11.85
C GLY A 141 -0.11 34.75 11.88
N VAL A 142 -0.33 33.62 12.55
CA VAL A 142 -1.60 32.89 12.63
C VAL A 142 -2.27 33.01 14.00
N ILE A 143 -1.51 33.09 15.09
CA ILE A 143 -2.07 33.22 16.44
C ILE A 143 -2.50 34.65 16.77
N GLN A 144 -3.33 34.81 17.81
CA GLN A 144 -3.64 36.12 18.40
C GLN A 144 -2.44 36.67 19.21
N PRO A 145 -2.27 38.01 19.31
CA PRO A 145 -3.26 39.08 19.12
C PRO A 145 -3.52 39.49 17.66
N ASN A 146 -4.74 39.98 17.38
CA ASN A 146 -5.09 40.57 16.11
C ASN A 146 -4.18 41.77 15.78
N ARG A 147 -3.68 41.81 14.55
CA ARG A 147 -3.01 42.99 14.01
C ARG A 147 -4.07 43.90 13.40
N SER A 148 -3.78 45.19 13.25
CA SER A 148 -4.65 46.15 12.55
C SER A 148 -4.59 45.96 11.03
N ASP A 149 -4.80 44.72 10.57
CA ASP A 149 -4.67 44.30 9.18
C ASP A 149 -5.97 43.75 8.57
N GLY A 150 -7.09 43.80 9.31
CA GLY A 150 -8.38 43.31 8.83
C GLY A 150 -8.45 41.78 8.74
N ILE A 151 -7.54 41.05 9.40
CA ILE A 151 -7.47 39.58 9.33
C ILE A 151 -7.90 38.97 10.67
N ILE A 152 -9.00 38.22 10.63
CA ILE A 152 -9.44 37.37 11.73
C ILE A 152 -8.57 36.12 11.76
N ARG A 153 -8.07 35.81 12.96
CA ARG A 153 -7.17 34.71 13.27
C ARG A 153 -7.85 33.73 14.22
N PRO A 154 -7.44 32.44 14.23
CA PRO A 154 -7.94 31.49 15.21
C PRO A 154 -7.68 32.01 16.62
N GLU A 155 -8.61 31.75 17.55
CA GLU A 155 -8.54 32.18 18.95
C GLU A 155 -7.53 31.37 19.78
N ILE A 156 -6.31 31.24 19.26
CA ILE A 156 -5.16 30.59 19.87
C ILE A 156 -4.20 31.68 20.34
N PHE A 157 -3.88 31.68 21.63
CA PHE A 157 -3.07 32.70 22.29
C PHE A 157 -1.68 32.20 22.66
N GLU A 158 -0.79 33.13 22.94
CA GLU A 158 0.49 32.80 23.55
C GLU A 158 0.31 32.32 24.99
N ALA A 159 1.15 31.36 25.42
CA ALA A 159 1.05 30.74 26.73
C ALA A 159 1.03 31.75 27.92
N LYS A 160 1.65 32.92 27.74
CA LYS A 160 1.82 33.97 28.77
C LYS A 160 0.67 34.99 28.85
N LEU A 161 -0.28 34.99 27.90
CA LEU A 161 -1.14 36.15 27.63
C LEU A 161 -2.63 35.99 27.99
N ALA A 162 -3.07 34.87 28.58
CA ALA A 162 -4.50 34.66 28.83
C ALA A 162 -4.82 33.85 30.11
N ASP A 163 -6.01 34.09 30.67
CA ASP A 163 -6.63 33.29 31.74
C ASP A 163 -6.75 31.80 31.35
N LYS A 164 -6.94 30.92 32.34
CA LYS A 164 -6.90 29.45 32.19
C LYS A 164 -7.86 28.85 31.14
N ALA A 165 -8.86 29.60 30.64
CA ALA A 165 -9.95 29.05 29.83
C ALA A 165 -9.79 29.19 28.30
N THR A 166 -8.64 29.67 27.80
CA THR A 166 -8.40 29.93 26.37
C THR A 166 -7.39 28.95 25.76
N LEU A 167 -7.48 28.74 24.44
CA LEU A 167 -6.50 27.95 23.67
C LEU A 167 -5.13 28.62 23.69
N LYS A 168 -4.09 27.83 23.96
CA LYS A 168 -2.71 28.32 24.03
C LYS A 168 -1.78 27.56 23.11
N LEU A 169 -0.69 28.19 22.71
CA LEU A 169 0.46 27.49 22.15
C LEU A 169 1.04 26.53 23.18
N MET A 170 1.37 25.32 22.72
CA MET A 170 2.04 24.31 23.51
C MET A 170 3.52 24.69 23.71
N GLU A 171 4.16 24.10 24.72
CA GLU A 171 5.56 24.43 25.06
C GLU A 171 6.56 24.04 23.97
N TRP A 172 6.22 23.04 23.16
CA TRP A 172 7.02 22.54 22.06
C TRP A 172 6.69 23.20 20.71
N GLU A 173 5.69 24.09 20.64
CA GLU A 173 5.32 24.82 19.42
C GLU A 173 6.08 26.16 19.36
N GLN A 174 6.93 26.35 18.35
CA GLN A 174 7.73 27.57 18.24
C GLN A 174 7.08 28.57 17.29
N LYS A 175 7.04 29.85 17.68
CA LYS A 175 6.48 30.94 16.86
C LYS A 175 7.13 31.09 15.49
N THR A 176 8.38 30.66 15.38
CA THR A 176 9.20 30.69 14.16
C THR A 176 8.89 29.54 13.21
N ASP A 177 8.16 28.52 13.66
CA ASP A 177 7.83 27.37 12.82
C ASP A 177 6.96 27.83 11.65
N GLY A 178 7.28 27.26 10.49
CA GLY A 178 6.60 27.55 9.23
C GLY A 178 5.27 26.83 9.13
N CYS A 179 4.27 27.49 8.57
CA CYS A 179 2.99 26.91 8.19
C CYS A 179 2.50 27.50 6.86
N PHE A 180 1.48 26.90 6.27
CA PHE A 180 0.81 27.44 5.09
C PHE A 180 -0.55 28.02 5.47
N THR A 181 -0.95 29.12 4.84
CA THR A 181 -2.22 29.80 5.13
C THR A 181 -2.97 30.23 3.88
N ILE A 182 -4.29 30.29 3.99
CA ILE A 182 -5.19 30.96 3.04
C ILE A 182 -6.05 32.00 3.76
N ASP A 183 -6.38 33.10 3.08
CA ASP A 183 -7.16 34.20 3.64
C ASP A 183 -8.51 34.30 2.91
N LEU A 184 -9.55 33.67 3.48
CA LEU A 184 -10.90 33.67 2.91
C LEU A 184 -11.60 35.02 3.13
N THR A 185 -12.38 35.47 2.16
CA THR A 185 -13.35 36.55 2.38
C THR A 185 -14.49 36.10 3.29
N LYS A 186 -15.24 37.04 3.86
CA LYS A 186 -16.46 36.74 4.64
C LYS A 186 -17.41 35.80 3.88
N GLU A 187 -17.72 36.14 2.62
CA GLU A 187 -18.65 35.37 1.79
C GLU A 187 -18.15 33.93 1.57
N GLN A 188 -16.86 33.76 1.26
CA GLN A 188 -16.27 32.43 1.12
C GLN A 188 -16.30 31.64 2.42
N PHE A 189 -16.01 32.28 3.57
CA PHE A 189 -16.05 31.62 4.86
C PHE A 189 -17.46 31.17 5.23
N GLU A 190 -18.46 32.06 5.11
CA GLU A 190 -19.84 31.77 5.49
C GLU A 190 -20.52 30.74 4.57
N ASN A 191 -20.15 30.71 3.29
CA ASN A 191 -20.74 29.79 2.32
C ASN A 191 -20.02 28.45 2.24
N TYR A 192 -18.69 28.40 2.35
CA TYR A 192 -17.92 27.20 2.01
C TYR A 192 -17.55 26.36 3.24
N ILE A 193 -17.43 26.99 4.42
CA ILE A 193 -17.13 26.26 5.65
C ILE A 193 -18.39 25.50 6.10
N PRO A 194 -18.33 24.17 6.29
CA PRO A 194 -19.46 23.40 6.79
C PRO A 194 -19.86 23.87 8.20
N SER A 195 -21.16 23.80 8.51
CA SER A 195 -21.65 24.10 9.85
C SER A 195 -21.12 23.08 10.88
N GLN A 196 -21.17 23.40 12.18
CA GLN A 196 -20.69 22.47 13.22
C GLN A 196 -21.42 21.12 13.17
N LYS A 197 -22.73 21.11 12.88
CA LYS A 197 -23.52 19.88 12.69
C LYS A 197 -23.12 19.12 11.41
N SER A 198 -22.77 19.85 10.35
CA SER A 198 -22.28 19.24 9.11
C SER A 198 -20.90 18.60 9.31
N LEU A 199 -20.00 19.28 10.04
CA LEU A 199 -18.65 18.76 10.33
C LEU A 199 -18.68 17.42 11.05
N SER A 200 -19.59 17.21 12.01
CA SER A 200 -19.74 15.92 12.70
C SER A 200 -20.11 14.75 11.77
N LEU A 201 -20.65 15.02 10.58
CA LEU A 201 -21.04 14.00 9.60
C LEU A 201 -20.00 13.81 8.49
N LEU A 202 -19.09 14.76 8.33
CA LEU A 202 -18.06 14.76 7.28
C LEU A 202 -16.77 14.02 7.66
N ALA A 203 -16.73 13.40 8.84
CA ALA A 203 -15.63 12.54 9.27
C ALA A 203 -16.13 11.21 9.85
N HIS A 204 -15.48 10.12 9.47
CA HIS A 204 -15.75 8.77 9.97
C HIS A 204 -14.50 7.90 9.80
N ALA A 205 -14.53 6.68 10.32
CA ALA A 205 -13.46 5.70 10.18
C ALA A 205 -13.93 4.48 9.40
N LYS A 206 -12.97 3.75 8.81
CA LYS A 206 -13.21 2.53 8.04
C LYS A 206 -12.27 1.43 8.49
N GLU A 207 -12.81 0.23 8.66
CA GLU A 207 -12.01 -0.99 8.80
C GLU A 207 -12.16 -1.82 7.52
N VAL A 208 -11.03 -2.20 6.93
CA VAL A 208 -10.99 -2.87 5.62
C VAL A 208 -10.03 -4.05 5.66
N SER A 209 -10.42 -5.20 5.09
CA SER A 209 -9.50 -6.33 4.92
C SER A 209 -8.35 -5.95 3.97
N ILE A 210 -7.13 -6.37 4.33
CA ILE A 210 -5.89 -6.08 3.61
C ILE A 210 -5.26 -7.33 2.98
N ASP A 211 -6.00 -8.43 2.89
CA ASP A 211 -5.46 -9.73 2.45
C ASP A 211 -5.04 -9.71 0.97
N ASN A 212 -5.81 -9.02 0.13
CA ASN A 212 -5.62 -8.96 -1.33
C ASN A 212 -5.28 -7.53 -1.81
N LYS A 213 -4.58 -6.76 -0.98
CA LYS A 213 -4.22 -5.36 -1.24
C LYS A 213 -2.71 -5.15 -1.13
N ASP A 214 -2.27 -4.05 -1.74
CA ASP A 214 -0.98 -3.46 -1.39
C ASP A 214 -0.99 -3.02 0.08
N LYS A 215 0.02 -3.46 0.83
CA LYS A 215 0.17 -3.16 2.26
C LYS A 215 1.01 -1.91 2.51
N ASP A 216 1.60 -1.33 1.47
CA ASP A 216 2.39 -0.12 1.59
C ASP A 216 1.56 1.06 2.14
N GLY A 217 2.12 1.73 3.15
CA GLY A 217 1.48 2.83 3.87
C GLY A 217 0.38 2.41 4.84
N ILE A 218 0.03 1.12 4.96
CA ILE A 218 -0.93 0.65 5.97
C ILE A 218 -0.17 0.37 7.27
N THR A 219 -0.24 1.32 8.21
CA THR A 219 0.48 1.22 9.49
C THR A 219 -0.39 0.80 10.66
N ASP A 220 -1.70 0.96 10.55
CA ASP A 220 -2.66 0.76 11.64
C ASP A 220 -3.56 -0.44 11.36
N ILE A 221 -3.33 -1.55 12.07
CA ILE A 221 -4.01 -2.84 11.88
C ILE A 221 -4.72 -3.21 13.19
N ASN A 222 -6.00 -3.57 13.12
CA ASN A 222 -6.77 -4.01 14.28
C ASN A 222 -6.49 -5.47 14.68
N ALA A 223 -7.09 -5.92 15.78
CA ALA A 223 -6.91 -7.29 16.29
C ALA A 223 -7.34 -8.39 15.30
N ASP A 224 -8.26 -8.08 14.38
CA ASP A 224 -8.75 -9.00 13.35
C ASP A 224 -7.86 -9.01 12.09
N GLY A 225 -6.77 -8.23 12.07
CA GLY A 225 -5.87 -8.12 10.92
C GLY A 225 -6.34 -7.15 9.83
N ALA A 226 -7.42 -6.41 10.05
CA ALA A 226 -7.93 -5.41 9.11
C ALA A 226 -7.21 -4.06 9.28
N GLY A 227 -6.96 -3.37 8.17
CA GLY A 227 -6.42 -2.01 8.17
C GLY A 227 -7.48 -1.02 8.63
N VAL A 228 -7.09 -0.04 9.45
CA VAL A 228 -8.00 0.98 9.99
C VAL A 228 -7.60 2.36 9.51
N PHE A 229 -8.57 3.10 8.99
CA PHE A 229 -8.36 4.40 8.37
C PHE A 229 -9.37 5.43 8.91
N ALA A 230 -8.99 6.70 8.90
CA ALA A 230 -9.92 7.81 9.10
C ALA A 230 -10.17 8.53 7.77
N VAL A 231 -11.38 8.99 7.53
CA VAL A 231 -11.79 9.64 6.28
C VAL A 231 -12.43 10.98 6.58
N ILE A 232 -12.02 12.02 5.85
CA ILE A 232 -12.68 13.32 5.82
C ILE A 232 -13.22 13.58 4.43
N VAL A 233 -14.46 14.05 4.36
CA VAL A 233 -15.19 14.35 3.13
C VAL A 233 -15.46 15.85 3.05
N GLY A 234 -15.37 16.42 1.86
CA GLY A 234 -15.81 17.80 1.60
C GLY A 234 -17.32 17.90 1.43
N ASN A 235 -17.85 19.11 1.34
CA ASN A 235 -19.28 19.38 1.13
C ASN A 235 -19.61 19.96 -0.26
N ARG A 236 -18.63 20.08 -1.16
CA ARG A 236 -18.80 20.72 -2.49
C ARG A 236 -18.39 19.78 -3.62
N LEU A 237 -19.25 19.64 -4.62
CA LEU A 237 -18.99 18.84 -5.83
C LEU A 237 -18.10 19.60 -6.83
N PRO A 238 -17.17 18.91 -7.53
CA PRO A 238 -16.37 19.51 -8.59
C PRO A 238 -17.19 20.00 -9.78
N ALA A 239 -16.73 21.06 -10.44
CA ALA A 239 -17.33 21.59 -11.66
C ALA A 239 -16.72 20.91 -12.91
N LYS A 240 -17.57 20.40 -13.80
CA LYS A 240 -17.07 19.80 -15.05
C LYS A 240 -16.30 20.79 -15.91
N GLY A 241 -15.16 20.36 -16.43
CA GLY A 241 -14.31 21.11 -17.35
C GLY A 241 -13.33 22.10 -16.71
N LYS A 242 -13.29 22.21 -15.38
CA LYS A 242 -12.40 23.13 -14.66
C LYS A 242 -11.29 22.40 -13.91
N GLN A 243 -10.17 23.10 -13.71
CA GLN A 243 -9.18 22.72 -12.70
C GLN A 243 -9.69 23.11 -11.30
N HIS A 244 -9.41 22.25 -10.33
CA HIS A 244 -9.77 22.47 -8.93
C HIS A 244 -8.57 22.30 -8.02
N THR A 245 -8.63 22.96 -6.87
CA THR A 245 -7.71 22.78 -5.75
C THR A 245 -8.53 22.35 -4.53
N ALA A 246 -8.22 21.18 -4.00
CA ALA A 246 -8.75 20.72 -2.72
C ALA A 246 -7.78 21.10 -1.60
N ILE A 247 -8.29 21.65 -0.51
CA ILE A 247 -7.49 22.19 0.60
C ILE A 247 -8.04 21.68 1.93
N LEU A 248 -7.21 20.94 2.67
CA LEU A 248 -7.50 20.56 4.05
C LEU A 248 -7.06 21.69 4.97
N VAL A 249 -8.00 22.23 5.75
CA VAL A 249 -7.77 23.37 6.66
C VAL A 249 -8.01 23.02 8.12
N SER A 250 -7.31 23.70 9.02
CA SER A 250 -7.60 23.69 10.46
C SER A 250 -8.73 24.68 10.79
N LEU A 251 -9.69 24.22 11.61
CA LEU A 251 -10.77 25.02 12.18
C LEU A 251 -10.62 25.24 13.70
N GLU A 252 -9.50 24.83 14.29
CA GLU A 252 -9.24 25.05 15.72
C GLU A 252 -9.19 26.55 16.03
N GLY A 253 -9.93 26.98 17.05
CA GLY A 253 -10.05 28.39 17.44
C GLY A 253 -11.08 29.18 16.63
N TYR A 254 -11.91 28.53 15.81
CA TYR A 254 -12.99 29.17 15.04
C TYR A 254 -14.41 28.81 15.49
N THR A 255 -14.57 28.09 16.60
CA THR A 255 -15.85 27.58 17.10
C THR A 255 -16.96 28.63 17.04
N ASP A 256 -16.71 29.83 17.57
CA ASP A 256 -17.71 30.89 17.70
C ASP A 256 -18.09 31.53 16.35
N TYR A 257 -17.36 31.31 15.27
CA TYR A 257 -17.63 31.90 13.95
C TYR A 257 -18.48 30.98 13.04
N LEU A 258 -18.70 29.73 13.43
CA LEU A 258 -19.45 28.75 12.63
C LEU A 258 -20.97 29.03 12.66
N LYS A 259 -21.70 28.58 11.62
CA LYS A 259 -23.12 28.89 11.41
C LYS A 259 -24.04 28.52 12.59
N ASP A 260 -23.71 27.45 13.32
CA ASP A 260 -24.51 26.89 14.43
C ASP A 260 -23.92 27.17 15.82
N ALA A 261 -22.96 28.09 15.92
CA ALA A 261 -22.30 28.41 17.19
C ALA A 261 -23.20 29.21 18.15
N ASP A 262 -23.04 29.00 19.45
CA ASP A 262 -23.74 29.76 20.50
C ASP A 262 -22.76 30.17 21.63
N PRO A 263 -22.43 31.48 21.79
CA PRO A 263 -22.83 32.61 20.96
C PRO A 263 -22.05 32.68 19.62
N LYS A 264 -22.73 33.10 18.55
CA LYS A 264 -22.10 33.31 17.23
C LYS A 264 -21.45 34.69 17.11
N LYS A 265 -20.16 34.74 16.77
CA LYS A 265 -19.41 35.94 16.38
C LYS A 265 -19.58 36.21 14.88
N ASN A 266 -19.68 37.49 14.53
CA ASN A 266 -19.82 37.93 13.13
C ASN A 266 -18.47 38.36 12.55
N ILE A 267 -18.30 38.10 11.25
CA ILE A 267 -17.16 38.57 10.47
C ILE A 267 -17.54 39.92 9.84
N PRO A 268 -16.77 40.99 10.02
CA PRO A 268 -17.00 42.26 9.31
C PRO A 268 -16.78 42.12 7.80
N ASP A 269 -17.49 42.91 6.99
CA ASP A 269 -17.49 42.78 5.52
C ASP A 269 -16.13 43.09 4.86
N ASP A 270 -15.32 43.94 5.49
CA ASP A 270 -13.98 44.33 5.04
C ASP A 270 -12.87 43.39 5.56
N HIS A 271 -13.22 42.38 6.35
CA HIS A 271 -12.27 41.47 6.96
C HIS A 271 -12.13 40.15 6.19
N LYS A 272 -10.95 39.55 6.31
CA LYS A 272 -10.65 38.19 5.84
C LYS A 272 -10.41 37.25 7.02
N VAL A 273 -10.64 35.96 6.81
CA VAL A 273 -10.41 34.91 7.79
C VAL A 273 -9.21 34.06 7.37
N ARG A 274 -8.19 33.99 8.22
CA ARG A 274 -6.95 33.25 7.94
C ARG A 274 -7.03 31.82 8.45
N LEU A 275 -7.03 30.86 7.54
CA LEU A 275 -7.02 29.43 7.87
C LEU A 275 -5.64 28.84 7.63
N VAL A 276 -5.26 27.89 8.49
CA VAL A 276 -4.05 27.08 8.30
C VAL A 276 -4.35 25.98 7.31
N VAL A 277 -3.47 25.81 6.32
CA VAL A 277 -3.51 24.72 5.35
C VAL A 277 -2.64 23.57 5.84
N LEU A 278 -3.25 22.40 6.00
CA LEU A 278 -2.60 21.16 6.42
C LEU A 278 -2.17 20.31 5.22
N ALA A 279 -2.96 20.31 4.16
CA ALA A 279 -2.66 19.64 2.89
C ALA A 279 -3.40 20.31 1.74
N SER A 280 -2.85 20.23 0.53
CA SER A 280 -3.53 20.72 -0.67
C SER A 280 -3.07 19.95 -1.91
N TRP A 281 -3.98 19.72 -2.85
CA TRP A 281 -3.65 19.11 -4.15
C TRP A 281 -4.57 19.62 -5.25
N ASN A 282 -4.12 19.49 -6.49
CA ASN A 282 -4.85 19.92 -7.68
C ASN A 282 -5.36 18.71 -8.46
N PHE A 283 -6.45 18.87 -9.19
CA PHE A 283 -6.94 17.89 -10.16
C PHE A 283 -7.78 18.58 -11.23
N ILE A 284 -8.05 17.88 -12.34
CA ILE A 284 -8.85 18.39 -13.45
C ILE A 284 -10.07 17.49 -13.65
N ASP A 285 -11.26 18.05 -13.54
CA ASP A 285 -12.46 17.34 -13.98
C ASP A 285 -12.63 17.56 -15.48
N SER A 286 -12.04 16.70 -16.31
CA SER A 286 -12.19 16.77 -17.76
C SER A 286 -13.48 16.11 -18.25
N GLY A 287 -14.16 15.34 -17.39
CA GLY A 287 -15.31 14.52 -17.75
C GLY A 287 -14.99 13.35 -18.68
N LYS A 288 -13.70 12.98 -18.87
CA LYS A 288 -13.27 12.06 -19.94
C LYS A 288 -12.81 10.66 -19.51
N ALA A 289 -12.82 10.30 -18.23
CA ALA A 289 -12.50 8.93 -17.81
C ALA A 289 -13.05 8.63 -16.40
N SER A 290 -13.90 7.61 -16.26
CA SER A 290 -14.23 6.97 -14.98
C SER A 290 -13.38 5.71 -14.77
N PHE A 291 -13.36 5.17 -13.54
CA PHE A 291 -12.67 3.90 -13.23
C PHE A 291 -13.03 2.78 -14.21
N SER A 292 -14.32 2.59 -14.50
CA SER A 292 -14.80 1.60 -15.47
C SER A 292 -14.21 1.81 -16.86
N GLN A 293 -14.15 3.07 -17.31
CA GLN A 293 -13.63 3.41 -18.63
C GLN A 293 -12.11 3.19 -18.72
N LEU A 294 -11.37 3.43 -17.62
CA LEU A 294 -9.94 3.12 -17.55
C LEU A 294 -9.70 1.61 -17.62
N VAL A 295 -10.46 0.80 -16.87
CA VAL A 295 -10.33 -0.67 -16.91
C VAL A 295 -10.71 -1.22 -18.29
N ASP A 296 -11.83 -0.77 -18.88
CA ASP A 296 -12.26 -1.21 -20.22
C ASP A 296 -11.28 -0.73 -21.32
N GLY A 297 -10.54 0.34 -21.04
CA GLY A 297 -9.50 0.93 -21.89
C GLY A 297 -8.16 0.20 -21.87
N LEU A 298 -7.91 -0.68 -20.89
CA LEU A 298 -6.63 -1.39 -20.76
C LEU A 298 -6.28 -2.17 -22.04
N GLU A 299 -5.02 -2.07 -22.44
CA GLU A 299 -4.42 -2.97 -23.43
C GLU A 299 -3.95 -4.24 -22.71
N LEU A 300 -4.46 -5.38 -23.15
CA LEU A 300 -3.98 -6.67 -22.68
C LEU A 300 -2.94 -7.20 -23.67
N LYS A 301 -1.72 -7.47 -23.20
CA LYS A 301 -0.65 -8.06 -24.01
C LYS A 301 0.20 -9.04 -23.20
N SER A 302 0.93 -9.91 -23.90
CA SER A 302 2.05 -10.66 -23.28
C SER A 302 3.26 -9.73 -23.14
N ILE A 303 4.18 -10.01 -22.20
CA ILE A 303 5.40 -9.22 -22.00
C ILE A 303 6.40 -9.36 -23.16
N LYS A 304 6.13 -8.64 -24.26
CA LYS A 304 6.98 -8.61 -25.45
C LYS A 304 6.92 -7.25 -26.13
N ILE A 305 7.99 -6.93 -26.84
CA ILE A 305 8.01 -5.76 -27.72
C ILE A 305 7.18 -6.10 -28.95
N GLN A 306 6.14 -5.31 -29.21
CA GLN A 306 5.41 -5.40 -30.47
C GLN A 306 6.17 -4.57 -31.51
N ARG A 307 6.73 -5.22 -32.53
CA ARG A 307 7.38 -4.54 -33.66
C ARG A 307 6.57 -4.71 -34.94
N GLY A 308 6.65 -3.72 -35.82
CA GLY A 308 6.10 -3.81 -37.18
C GLY A 308 6.86 -4.81 -38.07
N THR A 309 6.43 -4.94 -39.32
CA THR A 309 6.92 -5.94 -40.30
C THR A 309 8.33 -5.68 -40.85
N GLU A 310 9.12 -4.80 -40.24
CA GLU A 310 10.40 -4.33 -40.79
C GLU A 310 11.53 -5.38 -40.71
N ALA A 311 11.45 -6.34 -39.79
CA ALA A 311 12.45 -7.40 -39.62
C ALA A 311 11.79 -8.74 -39.23
N PRO A 312 11.12 -9.43 -40.17
CA PRO A 312 10.35 -10.65 -39.89
C PRO A 312 11.21 -11.79 -39.32
N GLU A 313 12.50 -11.82 -39.65
CA GLU A 313 13.46 -12.82 -39.14
C GLU A 313 13.70 -12.71 -37.63
N LEU A 314 13.53 -11.53 -37.06
CA LEU A 314 13.74 -11.26 -35.62
C LEU A 314 12.45 -11.42 -34.80
N THR A 315 11.29 -11.55 -35.44
CA THR A 315 9.99 -11.66 -34.77
C THR A 315 9.97 -12.78 -33.74
N THR A 316 10.59 -13.92 -34.06
CA THR A 316 10.69 -15.08 -33.15
C THR A 316 11.40 -14.75 -31.84
N TYR A 317 12.39 -13.84 -31.84
CA TYR A 317 13.11 -13.42 -30.65
C TYR A 317 12.23 -12.52 -29.77
N PHE A 318 11.55 -11.54 -30.38
CA PHE A 318 10.62 -10.67 -29.66
C PHE A 318 9.43 -11.45 -29.10
N ASP A 319 8.88 -12.39 -29.86
CA ASP A 319 7.83 -13.32 -29.40
C ASP A 319 8.29 -14.25 -28.28
N SER A 320 9.61 -14.38 -28.11
CA SER A 320 10.25 -15.11 -27.01
C SER A 320 10.60 -14.21 -25.82
N GLY A 321 10.34 -12.90 -25.89
CA GLY A 321 10.62 -11.94 -24.83
C GLY A 321 12.02 -11.33 -24.84
N TYR A 322 12.81 -11.60 -25.88
CA TYR A 322 14.15 -11.03 -26.01
C TYR A 322 14.09 -9.56 -26.45
N VAL A 323 15.00 -8.77 -25.88
CA VAL A 323 15.24 -7.39 -26.23
C VAL A 323 16.72 -7.19 -26.61
N PRO A 324 17.03 -6.37 -27.63
CA PRO A 324 18.40 -6.03 -27.95
C PRO A 324 18.87 -4.93 -26.99
N LEU A 325 19.99 -5.15 -26.31
CA LEU A 325 20.63 -4.16 -25.44
C LEU A 325 22.05 -3.87 -25.90
N GLU A 326 22.49 -2.63 -25.69
CA GLU A 326 23.90 -2.30 -25.76
C GLU A 326 24.66 -3.04 -24.66
N HIS A 327 25.73 -3.71 -25.04
CA HIS A 327 26.55 -4.54 -24.17
C HIS A 327 28.01 -4.13 -24.32
N LEU A 328 28.58 -3.60 -23.24
CA LEU A 328 30.02 -3.43 -23.09
C LEU A 328 30.63 -4.74 -22.60
N THR A 329 31.38 -5.41 -23.47
CA THR A 329 32.03 -6.67 -23.12
C THR A 329 33.14 -6.47 -22.10
N ARG A 330 33.54 -7.55 -21.43
CA ARG A 330 34.67 -7.54 -20.49
C ARG A 330 36.00 -7.08 -21.12
N THR A 331 36.16 -7.24 -22.42
CA THR A 331 37.34 -6.78 -23.17
C THR A 331 37.27 -5.29 -23.55
N GLY A 332 36.17 -4.61 -23.21
CA GLY A 332 35.95 -3.20 -23.50
C GLY A 332 35.34 -2.91 -24.87
N ALA A 333 34.87 -3.93 -25.60
CA ALA A 333 34.21 -3.73 -26.88
C ALA A 333 32.71 -3.43 -26.69
N ASN A 334 32.17 -2.49 -27.47
CA ASN A 334 30.74 -2.23 -27.53
C ASN A 334 30.10 -3.11 -28.61
N THR A 335 29.08 -3.89 -28.23
CA THR A 335 28.30 -4.72 -29.13
C THR A 335 26.82 -4.67 -28.74
N ILE A 336 25.95 -5.26 -29.55
CA ILE A 336 24.57 -5.55 -29.19
C ILE A 336 24.50 -6.99 -28.71
N SER A 337 23.68 -7.25 -27.69
CA SER A 337 23.42 -8.59 -27.17
C SER A 337 21.94 -8.75 -26.86
N TRP A 338 21.45 -9.97 -27.00
CA TRP A 338 20.12 -10.37 -26.59
C TRP A 338 20.04 -10.48 -25.08
N TYR A 339 18.97 -9.93 -24.53
CA TYR A 339 18.63 -10.07 -23.13
C TYR A 339 17.14 -10.36 -22.98
N HIS A 340 16.78 -11.28 -22.10
CA HIS A 340 15.45 -11.39 -21.54
C HIS A 340 15.54 -11.42 -20.01
N GLY A 341 14.53 -10.84 -19.36
CA GLY A 341 14.42 -10.85 -17.91
C GLY A 341 13.83 -12.15 -17.37
N PRO A 342 13.48 -12.17 -16.07
CA PRO A 342 12.75 -13.28 -15.45
C PRO A 342 11.32 -13.43 -15.98
N LEU A 343 10.77 -12.41 -16.64
CA LEU A 343 9.41 -12.39 -17.13
C LEU A 343 9.40 -12.66 -18.63
N VAL A 344 8.70 -13.71 -19.05
CA VAL A 344 8.71 -14.17 -20.44
C VAL A 344 7.29 -14.34 -20.97
N PRO A 345 7.04 -14.08 -22.28
CA PRO A 345 5.71 -14.16 -22.87
C PRO A 345 5.24 -15.61 -23.11
N LYS A 346 6.17 -16.57 -23.09
CA LYS A 346 5.90 -18.01 -23.30
C LYS A 346 6.72 -18.87 -22.35
N LEU A 347 6.24 -20.08 -22.09
CA LEU A 347 6.92 -21.05 -21.22
C LEU A 347 8.19 -21.61 -21.89
N PHE A 348 9.32 -21.52 -21.19
CA PHE A 348 10.55 -22.22 -21.55
C PHE A 348 10.72 -23.47 -20.66
N PRO A 349 10.73 -24.68 -21.24
CA PRO A 349 10.98 -25.88 -20.44
C PRO A 349 12.44 -25.91 -19.96
N THR A 350 12.68 -26.28 -18.70
CA THR A 350 14.04 -26.54 -18.19
C THR A 350 14.42 -28.00 -18.34
N THR A 351 15.71 -28.27 -18.27
CA THR A 351 16.23 -29.63 -18.13
C THR A 351 15.88 -30.23 -16.76
N SER A 352 15.77 -31.55 -16.67
CA SER A 352 15.52 -32.27 -15.41
C SER A 352 16.56 -31.98 -14.32
N LYS A 353 17.80 -31.65 -14.69
CA LYS A 353 18.85 -31.16 -13.78
C LYS A 353 18.88 -29.64 -13.71
N GLY A 354 19.15 -29.13 -12.51
CA GLY A 354 19.34 -27.70 -12.26
C GLY A 354 20.55 -27.13 -12.99
N ILE A 355 20.45 -25.87 -13.43
CA ILE A 355 21.53 -25.19 -14.14
C ILE A 355 22.54 -24.64 -13.14
N SER A 356 23.81 -25.03 -13.25
CA SER A 356 24.90 -24.45 -12.45
C SER A 356 26.05 -23.99 -13.33
N PHE A 357 26.53 -22.77 -13.09
CA PHE A 357 27.63 -22.16 -13.84
C PHE A 357 28.84 -21.92 -12.95
N SER A 358 30.05 -22.12 -13.48
CA SER A 358 31.28 -21.82 -12.73
C SER A 358 31.54 -20.31 -12.59
N SER A 359 31.05 -19.51 -13.53
CA SER A 359 31.14 -18.04 -13.55
C SER A 359 30.04 -17.45 -14.44
N ALA A 360 29.86 -16.12 -14.38
CA ALA A 360 28.96 -15.41 -15.29
C ALA A 360 29.32 -15.66 -16.77
N ASP A 361 30.62 -15.67 -17.11
CA ASP A 361 31.09 -15.90 -18.48
C ASP A 361 30.73 -17.31 -18.99
N ALA A 362 30.66 -18.31 -18.10
CA ALA A 362 30.22 -19.67 -18.45
C ALA A 362 28.73 -19.75 -18.79
N ALA A 363 27.94 -18.73 -18.45
CA ALA A 363 26.51 -18.64 -18.77
C ALA A 363 26.23 -17.86 -20.06
N LEU A 364 27.24 -17.28 -20.71
CA LEU A 364 27.10 -16.61 -22.00
C LEU A 364 26.75 -17.61 -23.10
N ARG A 365 25.77 -17.26 -23.92
CA ARG A 365 25.34 -18.07 -25.07
C ARG A 365 25.58 -17.30 -26.35
N TYR A 366 26.12 -17.95 -27.37
CA TYR A 366 26.30 -17.33 -28.69
C TYR A 366 25.22 -17.84 -29.64
N ASP A 367 24.38 -16.94 -30.12
CA ASP A 367 23.38 -17.27 -31.13
C ASP A 367 24.00 -17.17 -32.52
N LYS A 368 24.12 -18.33 -33.18
CA LYS A 368 24.71 -18.44 -34.51
C LYS A 368 23.83 -17.82 -35.60
N THR A 369 22.53 -17.65 -35.35
CA THR A 369 21.58 -17.13 -36.33
C THR A 369 21.73 -15.61 -36.48
N THR A 370 21.73 -14.90 -35.35
CA THR A 370 21.85 -13.43 -35.33
C THR A 370 23.29 -12.94 -35.18
N GLY A 371 24.21 -13.80 -34.72
CA GLY A 371 25.58 -13.43 -34.40
C GLY A 371 25.73 -12.66 -33.08
N PHE A 372 24.65 -12.53 -32.30
CA PHE A 372 24.65 -11.85 -31.01
C PHE A 372 24.88 -12.82 -29.86
N PHE A 373 25.42 -12.31 -28.76
CA PHE A 373 25.41 -13.04 -27.49
C PHE A 373 24.04 -12.91 -26.84
N ASP A 374 23.55 -13.99 -26.24
CA ASP A 374 22.51 -13.99 -25.22
C ASP A 374 23.18 -13.93 -23.85
N ILE A 375 22.98 -12.81 -23.16
CA ILE A 375 23.57 -12.48 -21.86
C ILE A 375 22.62 -12.72 -20.69
N SER A 376 21.42 -13.23 -20.93
CA SER A 376 20.32 -13.28 -19.95
C SER A 376 20.72 -14.02 -18.67
N PHE A 377 21.28 -15.21 -18.80
CA PHE A 377 21.70 -16.03 -17.65
C PHE A 377 23.01 -15.58 -17.02
N ALA A 378 23.94 -15.02 -17.81
CA ALA A 378 25.14 -14.39 -17.28
C ALA A 378 24.79 -13.19 -16.39
N ALA A 379 23.85 -12.36 -16.84
CA ALA A 379 23.33 -11.22 -16.10
C ALA A 379 22.59 -11.66 -14.82
N ALA A 380 21.71 -12.67 -14.90
CA ALA A 380 21.01 -13.22 -13.75
C ALA A 380 21.98 -13.76 -12.69
N TRP A 381 22.93 -14.59 -13.11
CA TRP A 381 23.94 -15.17 -12.22
C TRP A 381 24.79 -14.10 -11.53
N GLN A 382 25.27 -13.11 -12.29
CA GLN A 382 26.08 -12.04 -11.74
C GLN A 382 25.26 -11.17 -10.77
N LEU A 383 24.00 -10.88 -11.10
CA LEU A 383 23.09 -10.14 -10.21
C LEU A 383 22.89 -10.89 -8.89
N GLY A 384 22.60 -12.19 -8.94
CA GLY A 384 22.39 -13.01 -7.76
C GLY A 384 23.59 -12.97 -6.82
N ARG A 385 24.80 -13.07 -7.39
CA ARG A 385 26.05 -12.95 -6.64
C ARG A 385 26.21 -11.58 -5.98
N ILE A 386 25.91 -10.50 -6.70
CA ILE A 386 26.04 -9.13 -6.16
C ILE A 386 25.04 -8.91 -5.03
N LEU A 387 23.77 -9.27 -5.21
CA LEU A 387 22.72 -9.13 -4.19
C LEU A 387 23.07 -9.95 -2.93
N ALA A 388 23.59 -11.16 -3.12
CA ALA A 388 24.03 -11.99 -2.02
C ALA A 388 25.23 -11.38 -1.26
N LEU A 389 26.18 -10.76 -1.95
CA LEU A 389 27.32 -10.06 -1.33
C LEU A 389 26.89 -8.80 -0.56
N GLN A 390 25.82 -8.13 -1.01
CA GLN A 390 25.25 -6.97 -0.33
C GLN A 390 24.51 -7.37 0.97
N ASN A 391 23.95 -8.58 1.03
CA ASN A 391 23.26 -9.08 2.21
C ASN A 391 24.23 -9.74 3.21
N GLN A 392 24.59 -9.02 4.28
CA GLN A 392 25.54 -9.49 5.29
C GLN A 392 25.04 -10.68 6.10
N GLU A 393 23.74 -10.74 6.40
CA GLU A 393 23.14 -11.83 7.18
C GLU A 393 23.21 -13.14 6.40
N PHE A 394 22.75 -13.11 5.14
CA PHE A 394 22.87 -14.23 4.20
C PHE A 394 24.31 -14.68 4.04
N SER A 395 25.23 -13.76 3.74
CA SER A 395 26.64 -14.09 3.48
C SER A 395 27.32 -14.77 4.66
N LYS A 396 27.05 -14.34 5.90
CA LYS A 396 27.57 -14.97 7.11
C LYS A 396 26.93 -16.34 7.34
N ALA A 397 25.60 -16.43 7.20
CA ALA A 397 24.85 -17.66 7.42
C ALA A 397 25.29 -18.78 6.46
N ILE A 398 25.43 -18.48 5.16
CA ILE A 398 25.84 -19.48 4.16
C ILE A 398 27.29 -19.92 4.36
N LEU A 399 28.19 -19.01 4.75
CA LEU A 399 29.59 -19.33 5.01
C LEU A 399 29.73 -20.26 6.22
N ASN A 400 29.09 -19.92 7.33
CA ASN A 400 29.13 -20.71 8.56
C ASN A 400 28.53 -22.10 8.34
N TRP A 401 27.40 -22.18 7.62
CA TRP A 401 26.80 -23.46 7.28
C TRP A 401 27.72 -24.32 6.40
N ARG A 402 28.43 -23.74 5.43
CA ARG A 402 29.38 -24.49 4.60
C ARG A 402 30.59 -25.00 5.37
N LEU A 403 31.14 -24.18 6.28
CA LEU A 403 32.22 -24.60 7.18
C LEU A 403 31.77 -25.80 8.03
N ALA A 404 30.54 -25.75 8.55
CA ALA A 404 29.94 -26.83 9.31
C ALA A 404 29.78 -28.13 8.51
N GLN A 405 29.27 -28.05 7.28
CA GLN A 405 29.12 -29.22 6.41
C GLN A 405 30.48 -29.83 6.04
N ASN A 406 31.47 -29.01 5.72
CA ASN A 406 32.82 -29.49 5.42
C ASN A 406 33.46 -30.23 6.62
N GLN A 407 33.26 -29.73 7.84
CA GLN A 407 33.73 -30.40 9.06
C GLN A 407 33.03 -31.74 9.26
N LEU A 408 31.70 -31.78 9.14
CA LEU A 408 30.93 -33.02 9.27
C LEU A 408 31.33 -34.07 8.22
N GLU A 409 31.63 -33.65 6.99
CA GLU A 409 32.11 -34.54 5.94
C GLU A 409 33.52 -35.07 6.20
N ALA A 410 34.41 -34.22 6.69
CA ALA A 410 35.75 -34.65 7.08
C ALA A 410 35.68 -35.71 8.21
N GLU A 411 34.80 -35.51 9.20
CA GLU A 411 34.55 -36.48 10.26
C GLU A 411 33.94 -37.79 9.73
N LYS A 412 32.91 -37.71 8.88
CA LYS A 412 32.31 -38.90 8.25
C LYS A 412 33.32 -39.66 7.40
N SER A 413 34.13 -38.97 6.60
CA SER A 413 35.18 -39.60 5.80
C SER A 413 36.23 -40.26 6.68
N LYS A 414 36.60 -39.64 7.81
CA LYS A 414 37.54 -40.22 8.78
C LYS A 414 36.95 -41.48 9.42
N ASN A 415 35.69 -41.43 9.85
CA ASN A 415 34.99 -42.56 10.46
C ASN A 415 34.78 -43.71 9.46
N ASN A 416 34.34 -43.43 8.23
CA ASN A 416 34.18 -44.45 7.19
C ASN A 416 35.51 -45.15 6.86
N ARG A 417 36.62 -44.40 6.81
CA ARG A 417 37.96 -44.97 6.62
C ARG A 417 38.39 -45.82 7.81
N LEU A 418 38.12 -45.37 9.03
CA LEU A 418 38.39 -46.14 10.24
C LEU A 418 37.58 -47.45 10.24
N SER A 419 36.29 -47.40 9.93
CA SER A 419 35.44 -48.60 9.82
C SER A 419 35.93 -49.56 8.75
N ALA A 420 36.29 -49.08 7.56
CA ALA A 420 36.82 -49.92 6.48
C ALA A 420 38.14 -50.62 6.87
N ILE A 421 39.02 -49.97 7.64
CA ILE A 421 40.25 -50.57 8.15
C ILE A 421 39.96 -51.61 9.25
N LEU A 422 38.95 -51.36 10.09
CA LEU A 422 38.54 -52.29 11.14
C LEU A 422 37.91 -53.56 10.55
N GLU A 423 37.10 -53.43 9.51
CA GLU A 423 36.40 -54.52 8.78
C GLU A 423 37.31 -55.31 7.82
N ASP A 424 38.53 -54.85 7.53
CA ASP A 424 39.49 -55.57 6.69
C ASP A 424 40.09 -56.80 7.43
N ASP A 425 39.61 -58.00 7.10
CA ASP A 425 40.05 -59.28 7.68
C ASP A 425 41.43 -59.76 7.21
N SER A 426 42.08 -59.05 6.27
CA SER A 426 43.38 -59.46 5.71
C SER A 426 44.58 -59.17 6.64
N ALA A 427 44.43 -58.33 7.66
CA ALA A 427 45.48 -57.97 8.62
C ALA A 427 45.26 -58.64 9.98
N ILE A 428 46.07 -59.65 10.30
CA ILE A 428 45.89 -60.55 11.46
C ILE A 428 46.26 -59.88 12.81
N ASN A 429 46.87 -58.68 12.80
CA ASN A 429 47.30 -57.98 14.03
C ASN A 429 46.82 -56.51 14.09
N ILE A 430 46.21 -56.12 15.22
CA ILE A 430 45.74 -54.75 15.53
C ILE A 430 46.85 -53.70 15.29
N LYS A 431 48.11 -54.05 15.55
CA LYS A 431 49.26 -53.16 15.36
C LYS A 431 49.42 -52.72 13.89
N ASP A 432 49.21 -53.62 12.94
CA ASP A 432 49.38 -53.33 11.50
C ASP A 432 48.21 -52.48 10.97
N LYS A 433 46.99 -52.71 11.49
CA LYS A 433 45.81 -51.86 11.22
C LYS A 433 46.03 -50.42 11.70
N VAL A 434 46.61 -50.24 12.90
CA VAL A 434 46.92 -48.90 13.47
C VAL A 434 48.05 -48.20 12.70
N ILE A 435 49.10 -48.91 12.30
CA ILE A 435 50.20 -48.34 11.49
C ILE A 435 49.67 -47.87 10.12
N ARG A 436 48.78 -48.64 9.49
CA ARG A 436 48.15 -48.25 8.21
C ARG A 436 47.24 -47.03 8.37
N TYR A 437 46.41 -46.99 9.40
CA TYR A 437 45.58 -45.82 9.72
C TYR A 437 46.40 -44.55 9.96
N LEU A 438 47.50 -44.64 10.71
CA LEU A 438 48.39 -43.51 10.98
C LEU A 438 49.22 -43.10 9.75
N GLY A 439 49.61 -44.05 8.89
CA GLY A 439 50.28 -43.78 7.61
C GLY A 439 49.37 -43.06 6.61
N ASP A 440 48.11 -43.48 6.51
CA ASP A 440 47.12 -42.87 5.61
C ASP A 440 46.64 -41.50 6.12
N LEU A 441 46.64 -41.26 7.44
CA LEU A 441 46.37 -39.94 8.03
C LEU A 441 47.41 -38.89 7.61
N ASN A 442 48.68 -39.27 7.40
CA ASN A 442 49.72 -38.34 6.95
C ASN A 442 49.60 -37.94 5.47
N ALA A 443 48.79 -38.67 4.68
CA ALA A 443 48.49 -38.31 3.28
C ALA A 443 47.28 -37.36 3.15
N VAL A 444 46.52 -37.14 4.23
CA VAL A 444 45.39 -36.21 4.25
C VAL A 444 45.87 -34.88 4.83
N THR A 445 46.10 -33.89 3.97
CA THR A 445 46.40 -32.53 4.41
C THR A 445 45.17 -31.95 5.09
N THR A 446 45.13 -32.01 6.43
CA THR A 446 44.10 -31.39 7.25
C THR A 446 44.36 -29.90 7.38
N VAL A 447 43.51 -29.08 6.77
CA VAL A 447 43.42 -27.66 7.14
C VAL A 447 42.66 -27.61 8.47
N VAL A 448 43.37 -27.27 9.54
CA VAL A 448 42.77 -27.06 10.87
C VAL A 448 42.21 -25.63 10.93
N PRO A 449 40.96 -25.49 11.36
CA PRO A 449 40.64 -24.46 12.35
C PRO A 449 40.01 -25.11 13.59
N GLU A 450 40.65 -24.94 14.74
CA GLU A 450 40.04 -25.19 16.04
C GLU A 450 39.00 -24.11 16.34
N GLN A 451 37.72 -24.48 16.34
CA GLN A 451 36.73 -23.82 17.19
C GLN A 451 35.85 -24.86 17.87
N LYS A 452 35.67 -24.69 19.17
CA LYS A 452 34.89 -25.54 20.07
C LYS A 452 33.46 -25.72 19.55
N THR A 453 33.04 -26.97 19.50
CA THR A 453 31.71 -27.46 19.14
C THR A 453 30.62 -26.92 20.06
N THR A 454 29.83 -25.99 19.54
CA THR A 454 28.39 -25.88 19.86
C THR A 454 27.63 -26.29 18.60
N ASP A 455 26.64 -27.15 18.77
CA ASP A 455 25.90 -27.88 17.72
C ASP A 455 25.89 -27.22 16.35
N LEU A 456 26.66 -27.80 15.43
CA LEU A 456 26.71 -27.37 14.03
C LEU A 456 25.37 -27.69 13.36
N PRO A 457 24.66 -26.70 12.77
CA PRO A 457 23.34 -26.94 12.20
C PRO A 457 23.45 -27.84 10.96
N THR A 458 22.86 -29.03 11.06
CA THR A 458 22.70 -29.97 9.93
C THR A 458 21.65 -29.49 8.93
N THR A 459 20.76 -28.60 9.38
CA THR A 459 19.72 -27.97 8.56
C THR A 459 20.21 -26.64 8.00
N VAL A 460 19.71 -26.26 6.82
CA VAL A 460 20.08 -24.99 6.20
C VAL A 460 19.46 -23.82 6.98
N PRO A 461 20.21 -22.73 7.26
CA PRO A 461 19.73 -21.61 8.06
C PRO A 461 18.49 -20.91 7.48
N ASN A 462 17.66 -20.34 8.35
CA ASN A 462 16.43 -19.65 7.96
C ASN A 462 16.71 -18.37 7.15
N GLU A 463 17.82 -17.70 7.41
CA GLU A 463 18.28 -16.51 6.68
C GLU A 463 18.56 -16.85 5.21
N VAL A 464 19.14 -18.03 4.95
CA VAL A 464 19.40 -18.53 3.60
C VAL A 464 18.06 -18.85 2.90
N LYS A 465 17.13 -19.51 3.59
CA LYS A 465 15.78 -19.79 3.08
C LYS A 465 15.02 -18.52 2.73
N HIS A 466 14.97 -17.57 3.65
CA HIS A 466 14.29 -16.30 3.47
C HIS A 466 14.88 -15.48 2.32
N PHE A 467 16.21 -15.39 2.24
CA PHE A 467 16.88 -14.67 1.15
C PHE A 467 16.61 -15.29 -0.22
N LEU A 468 16.80 -16.61 -0.37
CA LEU A 468 16.54 -17.29 -1.65
C LEU A 468 15.05 -17.25 -2.03
N GLY A 469 14.16 -17.36 -1.05
CA GLY A 469 12.72 -17.21 -1.28
C GLY A 469 12.32 -15.82 -1.75
N ASN A 470 12.96 -14.77 -1.21
CA ASN A 470 12.78 -13.40 -1.69
C ASN A 470 13.28 -13.21 -3.12
N LEU A 471 14.43 -13.79 -3.48
CA LEU A 471 14.92 -13.75 -4.85
C LEU A 471 13.99 -14.46 -5.84
N TYR A 472 13.42 -15.62 -5.48
CA TYR A 472 12.40 -16.30 -6.28
C TYR A 472 11.16 -15.43 -6.52
N LYS A 473 10.70 -14.72 -5.48
CA LYS A 473 9.61 -13.75 -5.56
C LYS A 473 10.01 -12.45 -6.29
N LEU A 474 11.25 -12.36 -6.79
CA LEU A 474 11.85 -11.20 -7.44
C LEU A 474 12.00 -9.95 -6.52
N ASN A 475 11.94 -10.13 -5.20
CA ASN A 475 12.15 -9.05 -4.23
C ASN A 475 13.60 -8.55 -4.31
N GLY A 476 13.76 -7.22 -4.36
CA GLY A 476 15.08 -6.59 -4.45
C GLY A 476 15.76 -6.67 -5.83
N ILE A 477 15.10 -7.24 -6.85
CA ILE A 477 15.61 -7.24 -8.22
C ILE A 477 15.43 -5.84 -8.83
N PRO A 478 16.50 -5.21 -9.36
CA PRO A 478 16.37 -3.89 -9.98
C PRO A 478 15.39 -3.91 -11.16
N PHE A 479 14.55 -2.88 -11.27
CA PHE A 479 13.49 -2.81 -12.27
C PHE A 479 14.00 -2.98 -13.71
N SER A 480 15.20 -2.49 -14.02
CA SER A 480 15.84 -2.63 -15.35
C SER A 480 16.18 -4.07 -15.74
N TYR A 481 16.22 -5.01 -14.79
CA TYR A 481 16.36 -6.45 -15.10
C TYR A 481 15.00 -7.11 -15.35
N ILE A 482 13.90 -6.53 -14.84
CA ILE A 482 12.54 -7.02 -15.02
C ILE A 482 11.93 -6.47 -16.31
N VAL A 483 12.06 -5.15 -16.52
CA VAL A 483 11.58 -4.41 -17.68
C VAL A 483 12.78 -3.66 -18.31
N PRO A 484 13.63 -4.36 -19.07
CA PRO A 484 14.85 -3.78 -19.67
C PRO A 484 14.59 -2.78 -20.80
N HIS A 485 13.37 -2.73 -21.34
CA HIS A 485 13.02 -1.89 -22.48
C HIS A 485 11.59 -1.35 -22.35
N GLU A 486 11.37 -0.08 -22.72
CA GLU A 486 10.07 0.59 -22.55
C GLU A 486 8.92 -0.10 -23.28
N GLY A 487 9.17 -0.63 -24.49
CA GLY A 487 8.19 -1.36 -25.31
C GLY A 487 7.54 -2.57 -24.62
N LEU A 488 8.13 -3.10 -23.55
CA LEU A 488 7.56 -4.20 -22.76
C LEU A 488 6.37 -3.74 -21.89
N LEU A 489 6.35 -2.46 -21.51
CA LEU A 489 5.37 -1.88 -20.58
C LEU A 489 5.11 -0.40 -20.91
N GLU A 490 4.62 -0.16 -22.12
CA GLU A 490 4.18 1.15 -22.59
C GLU A 490 2.95 1.61 -21.81
N LYS A 491 2.89 2.90 -21.49
CA LYS A 491 1.75 3.46 -20.77
C LYS A 491 0.62 3.85 -21.72
N GLU A 492 0.97 4.43 -22.85
CA GLU A 492 0.04 5.02 -23.80
C GLU A 492 -0.12 4.12 -25.01
N HIS A 493 -1.37 3.90 -25.41
CA HIS A 493 -1.70 3.07 -26.57
C HIS A 493 -2.96 3.58 -27.27
N LEU A 494 -3.10 3.17 -28.53
CA LEU A 494 -4.25 3.48 -29.37
C LEU A 494 -5.22 2.30 -29.40
N LYS A 495 -6.48 2.53 -29.01
CA LYS A 495 -7.56 1.55 -29.14
C LYS A 495 -8.76 2.24 -29.78
N ASN A 496 -9.23 1.75 -30.93
CA ASN A 496 -10.35 2.34 -31.68
C ASN A 496 -10.17 3.85 -31.97
N ASN A 497 -8.97 4.27 -32.40
CA ASN A 497 -8.61 5.68 -32.68
C ASN A 497 -8.78 6.64 -31.47
N LYS A 498 -8.77 6.11 -30.24
CA LYS A 498 -8.72 6.89 -29.00
C LYS A 498 -7.45 6.54 -28.24
N ASN A 499 -6.85 7.55 -27.63
CA ASN A 499 -5.72 7.37 -26.72
C ASN A 499 -6.24 6.86 -25.38
N TYR A 500 -5.63 5.80 -24.88
CA TYR A 500 -5.85 5.28 -23.54
C TYR A 500 -4.52 5.22 -22.79
N THR A 501 -4.62 5.21 -21.47
CA THR A 501 -3.48 5.11 -20.56
C THR A 501 -3.62 3.84 -19.71
N GLY A 502 -2.97 2.76 -20.14
CA GLY A 502 -2.97 1.54 -19.34
C GLY A 502 -2.65 0.26 -20.07
N THR A 503 -1.55 -0.37 -19.72
CA THR A 503 -1.15 -1.68 -20.26
C THR A 503 -1.07 -2.72 -19.16
N LEU A 504 -1.74 -3.85 -19.38
CA LEU A 504 -1.67 -5.05 -18.56
C LEU A 504 -0.84 -6.11 -19.31
N SER A 505 0.45 -6.16 -19.00
CA SER A 505 1.42 -7.10 -19.58
C SER A 505 1.48 -8.39 -18.77
N LEU A 506 0.98 -9.48 -19.34
CA LEU A 506 0.99 -10.81 -18.75
C LEU A 506 2.29 -11.56 -19.03
N PHE A 507 2.71 -12.40 -18.10
CA PHE A 507 3.95 -13.15 -18.20
C PHE A 507 3.92 -14.52 -17.50
N TYR A 508 4.84 -15.38 -17.92
CA TYR A 508 5.34 -16.50 -17.15
C TYR A 508 6.65 -16.11 -16.47
N VAL A 509 6.96 -16.75 -15.34
CA VAL A 509 8.29 -16.64 -14.72
C VAL A 509 9.22 -17.68 -15.36
N ASP A 510 10.35 -17.24 -15.92
CA ASP A 510 11.34 -18.14 -16.52
C ASP A 510 12.12 -18.90 -15.45
N PRO A 511 11.95 -20.24 -15.35
CA PRO A 511 12.69 -21.04 -14.41
C PRO A 511 14.21 -21.02 -14.62
N ASN A 512 14.69 -20.91 -15.87
CA ASN A 512 16.12 -20.93 -16.14
C ASN A 512 16.81 -19.66 -15.62
N TRP A 513 16.18 -18.49 -15.82
CA TRP A 513 16.65 -17.23 -15.29
C TRP A 513 16.67 -17.24 -13.76
N ILE A 514 15.62 -17.75 -13.12
CA ILE A 514 15.55 -17.89 -11.65
C ILE A 514 16.64 -18.83 -11.13
N GLU A 515 16.82 -20.01 -11.72
CA GLU A 515 17.87 -20.95 -11.30
C GLU A 515 19.26 -20.33 -11.47
N ALA A 516 19.52 -19.60 -12.56
CA ALA A 516 20.78 -18.87 -12.76
C ALA A 516 21.01 -17.80 -11.69
N LEU A 517 19.97 -17.02 -11.32
CA LEU A 517 20.01 -16.05 -10.24
C LEU A 517 20.36 -16.71 -8.90
N LEU A 518 19.67 -17.82 -8.56
CA LEU A 518 19.88 -18.55 -7.31
C LEU A 518 21.28 -19.20 -7.27
N ASP A 519 21.76 -19.80 -8.36
CA ASP A 519 23.14 -20.33 -8.47
C ASP A 519 24.18 -19.22 -8.27
N GLY A 520 23.92 -18.04 -8.83
CA GLY A 520 24.71 -16.82 -8.63
C GLY A 520 24.81 -16.43 -7.16
N ALA A 521 23.68 -16.36 -6.46
CA ALA A 521 23.64 -16.07 -5.02
C ALA A 521 24.40 -17.11 -4.19
N LEU A 522 24.25 -18.39 -4.55
CA LEU A 522 24.94 -19.51 -3.91
C LEU A 522 26.43 -19.64 -4.34
N SER A 523 26.92 -18.81 -5.27
CA SER A 523 28.33 -18.86 -5.68
C SER A 523 29.30 -18.34 -4.62
N ILE A 524 28.82 -17.56 -3.64
CA ILE A 524 29.67 -17.03 -2.56
C ILE A 524 30.15 -18.17 -1.67
N GLY A 525 31.46 -18.35 -1.55
CA GLY A 525 32.07 -19.43 -0.75
C GLY A 525 31.84 -20.83 -1.32
N ARG A 526 31.75 -20.95 -2.66
CA ARG A 526 31.39 -22.17 -3.41
C ARG A 526 32.22 -23.39 -2.98
N THR A 527 31.55 -24.51 -2.75
CA THR A 527 32.17 -25.83 -2.54
C THR A 527 31.71 -26.81 -3.63
N ASN A 528 32.25 -28.03 -3.63
CA ASN A 528 31.94 -29.05 -4.64
C ASN A 528 30.46 -29.53 -4.62
N LYS A 529 29.63 -29.07 -3.68
CA LYS A 529 28.22 -29.50 -3.49
C LYS A 529 27.18 -28.42 -3.80
N ASN A 530 27.56 -27.34 -4.49
CA ASN A 530 26.63 -26.28 -4.86
C ASN A 530 25.42 -26.78 -5.68
N GLU A 531 25.63 -27.74 -6.60
CA GLU A 531 24.56 -28.35 -7.40
C GLU A 531 23.50 -29.00 -6.50
N ALA A 532 23.91 -29.71 -5.44
CA ALA A 532 22.99 -30.35 -4.49
C ALA A 532 22.20 -29.34 -3.65
N LEU A 533 22.80 -28.22 -3.25
CA LEU A 533 22.09 -27.16 -2.50
C LEU A 533 21.09 -26.42 -3.39
N LEU A 534 21.46 -26.16 -4.65
CA LEU A 534 20.55 -25.59 -5.64
C LEU A 534 19.39 -26.54 -5.94
N GLU A 535 19.65 -27.84 -6.13
CA GLU A 535 18.62 -28.86 -6.28
C GLU A 535 17.69 -28.91 -5.05
N GLN A 536 18.24 -28.85 -3.83
CA GLN A 536 17.42 -28.76 -2.61
C GLN A 536 16.56 -27.49 -2.58
N ALA A 537 17.12 -26.34 -2.97
CA ALA A 537 16.39 -25.07 -3.02
C ALA A 537 15.20 -25.13 -4.00
N VAL A 538 15.41 -25.79 -5.14
CA VAL A 538 14.49 -25.92 -6.27
C VAL A 538 13.52 -27.11 -6.11
N SER A 539 13.75 -28.01 -5.15
CA SER A 539 12.91 -29.20 -4.89
C SER A 539 11.58 -28.93 -4.18
N GLY A 540 11.22 -27.67 -3.94
CA GLY A 540 9.98 -27.25 -3.25
C GLY A 540 10.03 -27.34 -1.73
N ASN A 541 11.06 -27.95 -1.13
CA ASN A 541 11.21 -28.09 0.32
C ASN A 541 11.84 -26.86 1.02
N PHE A 542 12.25 -25.86 0.25
CA PHE A 542 13.10 -24.76 0.71
C PHE A 542 12.51 -23.38 0.48
N ILE A 543 11.92 -23.20 -0.71
CA ILE A 543 11.28 -21.96 -1.15
C ILE A 543 9.78 -22.24 -1.19
N ASP A 544 9.05 -21.58 -0.29
CA ASP A 544 7.59 -21.67 -0.24
C ASP A 544 6.97 -21.18 -1.57
N GLY A 545 6.05 -21.95 -2.13
CA GLY A 545 5.42 -21.70 -3.43
C GLY A 545 6.29 -22.02 -4.67
N TYR A 546 7.46 -22.65 -4.52
CA TYR A 546 8.26 -23.13 -5.67
C TYR A 546 7.71 -24.47 -6.17
N GLN A 547 6.73 -24.42 -7.07
CA GLN A 547 6.09 -25.60 -7.65
C GLN A 547 6.55 -25.85 -9.08
N THR A 548 7.07 -27.06 -9.33
CA THR A 548 7.45 -27.50 -10.69
C THR A 548 6.51 -28.57 -11.20
N GLN A 549 6.12 -28.46 -12.47
CA GLN A 549 5.38 -29.50 -13.18
C GLN A 549 6.35 -30.23 -14.12
N SER A 550 6.31 -31.57 -14.07
CA SER A 550 7.04 -32.40 -15.01
C SER A 550 6.39 -32.35 -16.38
N MET A 551 7.18 -32.24 -17.44
CA MET A 551 6.72 -32.33 -18.81
C MET A 551 7.59 -33.28 -19.63
N GLU A 552 6.99 -33.90 -20.64
CA GLU A 552 7.72 -34.62 -21.68
C GLU A 552 8.10 -33.65 -22.79
N ILE A 553 9.40 -33.46 -23.02
CA ILE A 553 9.90 -32.65 -24.13
C ILE A 553 10.15 -33.60 -25.30
N SER A 554 9.27 -33.55 -26.31
CA SER A 554 9.43 -34.31 -27.55
C SER A 554 10.45 -33.62 -28.48
N GLY A 555 11.73 -33.95 -28.33
CA GLY A 555 12.82 -33.41 -29.14
C GLY A 555 13.62 -34.51 -29.83
N GLY A 556 13.06 -35.15 -30.85
CA GLY A 556 13.72 -36.24 -31.61
C GLY A 556 13.72 -37.60 -30.88
N THR A 557 14.61 -38.52 -31.29
CA THR A 557 14.68 -39.94 -30.86
C THR A 557 14.98 -40.19 -29.37
N ILE A 558 15.05 -39.14 -28.54
CA ILE A 558 15.35 -39.24 -27.10
C ILE A 558 14.30 -38.42 -26.32
N GLU A 559 13.47 -39.12 -25.55
CA GLU A 559 12.57 -38.50 -24.57
C GLU A 559 13.38 -37.78 -23.49
N LYS A 560 13.25 -36.46 -23.38
CA LYS A 560 13.83 -35.68 -22.28
C LYS A 560 12.71 -35.25 -21.34
N LYS A 561 12.85 -35.59 -20.05
CA LYS A 561 11.99 -35.04 -18.99
C LYS A 561 12.41 -33.61 -18.70
N GLY A 562 11.48 -32.67 -18.83
CA GLY A 562 11.64 -31.27 -18.48
C GLY A 562 10.85 -30.87 -17.24
N ARG A 563 11.16 -29.69 -16.69
CA ARG A 563 10.37 -29.07 -15.62
C ARG A 563 9.92 -27.68 -16.07
N ARG A 564 8.74 -27.24 -15.62
CA ARG A 564 8.26 -25.86 -15.75
C ARG A 564 7.79 -25.32 -14.41
N LEU A 565 7.92 -24.01 -14.19
CA LEU A 565 7.28 -23.35 -13.06
C LEU A 565 5.80 -23.13 -13.37
N ASN A 566 4.95 -23.38 -12.38
CA ASN A 566 3.53 -23.05 -12.44
C ASN A 566 3.30 -21.63 -11.91
N THR A 567 4.02 -20.64 -12.47
CA THR A 567 4.03 -19.27 -11.92
C THR A 567 3.79 -18.28 -13.04
N THR A 568 2.65 -17.57 -12.96
CA THR A 568 2.26 -16.53 -13.89
C THR A 568 1.99 -15.22 -13.16
N GLY A 569 1.97 -14.13 -13.89
CA GLY A 569 1.75 -12.82 -13.31
C GLY A 569 1.43 -11.76 -14.32
N PHE A 570 1.30 -10.54 -13.83
CA PHE A 570 1.08 -9.35 -14.63
C PHE A 570 1.90 -8.17 -14.12
N LEU A 571 2.26 -7.29 -15.06
CA LEU A 571 2.66 -5.92 -14.80
C LEU A 571 1.57 -5.01 -15.34
N LEU A 572 1.02 -4.15 -14.48
CA LEU A 572 0.01 -3.17 -14.85
C LEU A 572 0.62 -1.78 -14.74
N ARG A 573 0.82 -1.11 -15.88
CA ARG A 573 1.19 0.31 -15.90
C ARG A 573 0.01 1.14 -16.37
N SER A 574 -0.62 1.91 -15.48
CA SER A 574 -1.85 2.64 -15.82
C SER A 574 -2.13 3.82 -14.88
N ASP A 575 -2.85 4.82 -15.37
CA ASP A 575 -3.40 5.87 -14.51
C ASP A 575 -4.37 5.31 -13.46
N LEU A 576 -4.95 4.14 -13.70
CA LEU A 576 -5.72 3.38 -12.72
C LEU A 576 -4.92 3.15 -11.42
N VAL A 577 -3.66 2.72 -11.54
CA VAL A 577 -2.76 2.44 -10.40
C VAL A 577 -2.39 3.74 -9.67
N SER A 578 -2.16 4.80 -10.43
CA SER A 578 -1.82 6.11 -9.85
C SER A 578 -3.00 6.81 -9.20
N GLY A 579 -4.20 6.63 -9.73
CA GLY A 579 -5.42 7.29 -9.28
C GLY A 579 -6.11 6.60 -8.11
N TRP A 580 -5.94 5.28 -7.97
CA TRP A 580 -6.56 4.51 -6.90
C TRP A 580 -5.48 3.78 -6.09
N ARG A 581 -5.05 4.37 -4.97
CA ARG A 581 -4.22 3.63 -4.00
C ARG A 581 -5.08 2.56 -3.31
N GLY A 582 -4.53 1.36 -3.10
CA GLY A 582 -5.25 0.26 -2.45
C GLY A 582 -6.15 -0.58 -3.36
N LEU A 583 -5.94 -0.50 -4.69
CA LEU A 583 -6.62 -1.38 -5.66
C LEU A 583 -6.57 -2.84 -5.22
N GLU A 584 -7.72 -3.49 -5.30
CA GLU A 584 -7.84 -4.92 -5.10
C GLU A 584 -7.74 -5.60 -6.45
N ILE A 585 -6.70 -6.41 -6.64
CA ILE A 585 -6.56 -7.23 -7.83
C ILE A 585 -6.42 -8.68 -7.41
N THR A 586 -7.39 -9.48 -7.81
CA THR A 586 -7.39 -10.93 -7.57
C THR A 586 -7.29 -11.67 -8.89
N ALA A 587 -6.60 -12.81 -8.88
CA ALA A 587 -6.42 -13.65 -10.06
C ALA A 587 -7.00 -15.04 -9.82
N PHE A 588 -7.60 -15.61 -10.86
CA PHE A 588 -8.27 -16.92 -10.79
C PHE A 588 -7.75 -17.85 -11.89
N ASP A 589 -7.75 -19.14 -11.60
CA ASP A 589 -7.47 -20.20 -12.57
C ASP A 589 -8.68 -20.50 -13.48
N ALA A 590 -8.51 -21.48 -14.37
CA ALA A 590 -9.55 -21.91 -15.31
C ALA A 590 -10.79 -22.53 -14.63
N ASP A 591 -10.62 -23.06 -13.42
CA ASP A 591 -11.69 -23.62 -12.58
C ASP A 591 -12.33 -22.56 -11.67
N ASN A 592 -11.99 -21.29 -11.88
CA ASN A 592 -12.45 -20.14 -11.11
C ASN A 592 -12.06 -20.19 -9.61
N GLN A 593 -10.95 -20.87 -9.29
CA GLN A 593 -10.35 -20.86 -7.96
C GLN A 593 -9.38 -19.68 -7.82
N LEU A 594 -9.36 -19.07 -6.64
CA LEU A 594 -8.48 -17.95 -6.33
C LEU A 594 -7.02 -18.42 -6.27
N LEU A 595 -6.15 -17.77 -7.04
CA LEU A 595 -4.72 -18.09 -7.06
C LEU A 595 -3.98 -17.44 -5.88
N PRO A 596 -3.12 -18.17 -5.15
CA PRO A 596 -2.27 -17.59 -4.11
C PRO A 596 -1.27 -16.58 -4.69
N ALA A 597 -1.22 -15.38 -4.12
CA ALA A 597 -0.25 -14.37 -4.50
C ALA A 597 1.13 -14.66 -3.85
N LEU A 598 2.17 -14.76 -4.68
CA LEU A 598 3.57 -14.90 -4.25
C LEU A 598 4.23 -13.54 -4.00
N ARG A 599 3.90 -12.55 -4.84
CA ARG A 599 4.29 -11.15 -4.69
C ARG A 599 3.20 -10.28 -5.30
N PHE A 600 2.77 -9.26 -4.56
CA PHE A 600 1.67 -8.41 -4.96
C PHE A 600 1.85 -7.04 -4.35
N GLU A 601 2.38 -6.09 -5.13
CA GLU A 601 2.70 -4.76 -4.63
C GLU A 601 2.79 -3.75 -5.77
N ARG A 602 2.62 -2.48 -5.41
CA ARG A 602 2.91 -1.36 -6.29
C ARG A 602 4.40 -1.06 -6.25
N ILE A 603 5.08 -1.24 -7.39
CA ILE A 603 6.54 -1.03 -7.50
C ILE A 603 6.90 0.40 -7.95
N ASP A 604 5.95 1.14 -8.52
CA ASP A 604 6.06 2.58 -8.80
C ASP A 604 4.67 3.25 -8.73
N SER A 605 4.65 4.57 -8.72
CA SER A 605 3.46 5.43 -8.75
C SER A 605 2.45 5.08 -9.85
N ASP A 606 2.82 4.46 -10.96
CA ASP A 606 1.86 3.99 -11.96
C ASP A 606 2.03 2.53 -12.35
N ILE A 607 2.88 1.76 -11.64
CA ILE A 607 3.19 0.35 -11.96
C ILE A 607 2.85 -0.57 -10.79
N PHE A 608 2.04 -1.59 -11.09
CA PHE A 608 1.64 -2.65 -10.17
C PHE A 608 2.17 -4.01 -10.65
N LEU A 609 2.73 -4.82 -9.74
CA LEU A 609 3.24 -6.16 -10.02
C LEU A 609 2.44 -7.20 -9.23
N GLY A 610 1.89 -8.19 -9.93
CA GLY A 610 1.29 -9.38 -9.34
C GLY A 610 1.96 -10.64 -9.87
N ILE A 611 2.42 -11.52 -8.97
CA ILE A 611 2.98 -12.84 -9.24
C ILE A 611 2.17 -13.86 -8.44
N PHE A 612 1.68 -14.90 -9.10
CA PHE A 612 0.78 -15.89 -8.52
C PHE A 612 1.31 -17.31 -8.71
N ASP A 613 1.03 -18.18 -7.74
CA ASP A 613 1.25 -19.63 -7.85
C ASP A 613 0.06 -20.24 -8.62
N GLY A 614 0.22 -20.41 -9.92
CA GLY A 614 -0.79 -20.91 -10.84
C GLY A 614 -0.76 -20.22 -12.21
N ASN A 615 -1.63 -20.70 -13.11
CA ASN A 615 -1.89 -20.08 -14.41
C ASN A 615 -3.13 -19.20 -14.34
N ILE A 616 -2.96 -17.90 -14.58
CA ILE A 616 -4.06 -16.93 -14.58
C ILE A 616 -4.95 -17.13 -15.80
N ALA A 617 -6.23 -17.44 -15.55
CA ALA A 617 -7.29 -17.46 -16.58
C ALA A 617 -8.19 -16.22 -16.52
N SER A 618 -8.31 -15.57 -15.36
CA SER A 618 -8.99 -14.28 -15.25
C SER A 618 -8.42 -13.40 -14.13
N ILE A 619 -8.55 -12.09 -14.30
CA ILE A 619 -8.15 -11.08 -13.31
C ILE A 619 -9.37 -10.23 -12.97
N SER A 620 -9.63 -10.06 -11.68
CA SER A 620 -10.65 -9.14 -11.17
C SER A 620 -9.95 -7.91 -10.61
N ILE A 621 -10.24 -6.73 -11.18
CA ILE A 621 -9.80 -5.44 -10.66
C ILE A 621 -10.98 -4.74 -10.00
N LYS A 622 -10.78 -4.28 -8.77
CA LYS A 622 -11.82 -3.69 -7.94
C LYS A 622 -11.32 -2.43 -7.23
N GLN A 623 -12.22 -1.46 -7.10
CA GLN A 623 -11.95 -0.22 -6.37
C GLN A 623 -11.67 -0.49 -4.88
N PRO A 624 -10.74 0.28 -4.25
CA PRO A 624 -10.49 0.21 -2.81
C PRO A 624 -11.73 0.58 -1.99
N TYR A 625 -12.04 -0.20 -0.96
CA TYR A 625 -13.12 0.09 -0.01
C TYR A 625 -12.86 1.33 0.88
N GLU A 626 -11.60 1.52 1.27
CA GLU A 626 -11.14 2.66 2.07
C GLU A 626 -11.34 3.98 1.31
N GLY A 627 -11.12 3.96 -0.01
CA GLY A 627 -11.31 5.08 -0.93
C GLY A 627 -12.63 5.07 -1.68
N LEU A 628 -13.69 4.42 -1.14
CA LEU A 628 -15.01 4.51 -1.76
C LEU A 628 -15.50 5.96 -1.80
N HIS A 629 -15.99 6.34 -2.97
CA HIS A 629 -16.40 7.69 -3.28
C HIS A 629 -17.76 8.01 -2.66
N PHE A 630 -17.90 9.25 -2.19
CA PHE A 630 -19.15 9.79 -1.66
C PHE A 630 -19.89 10.44 -2.82
N GLY A 631 -20.91 9.75 -3.34
CA GLY A 631 -21.45 10.03 -4.65
C GLY A 631 -22.87 10.59 -4.64
N ILE A 632 -23.12 11.54 -5.55
CA ILE A 632 -24.46 11.94 -6.02
C ILE A 632 -24.42 11.88 -7.54
N LYS A 633 -25.21 10.99 -8.13
CA LYS A 633 -25.29 10.83 -9.59
C LYS A 633 -25.87 12.11 -10.18
N ASN A 634 -25.34 12.57 -11.31
CA ASN A 634 -25.81 13.78 -11.96
C ASN A 634 -26.12 13.52 -13.43
N ASN A 635 -27.40 13.34 -13.73
CA ASN A 635 -27.90 13.13 -15.09
C ASN A 635 -28.96 14.17 -15.43
N LYS A 636 -28.53 15.44 -15.50
CA LYS A 636 -29.33 16.69 -15.59
C LYS A 636 -29.96 17.14 -14.26
N GLU A 637 -30.32 16.19 -13.41
CA GLU A 637 -30.75 16.40 -12.03
C GLU A 637 -29.85 15.58 -11.10
N TYR A 638 -29.75 16.02 -9.84
CA TYR A 638 -29.05 15.30 -8.79
C TYR A 638 -29.89 14.12 -8.30
N ILE A 639 -29.29 12.93 -8.26
CA ILE A 639 -29.96 11.69 -7.92
C ILE A 639 -29.20 10.95 -6.82
N LYS A 640 -29.91 10.58 -5.76
CA LYS A 640 -29.41 9.73 -4.67
C LYS A 640 -30.52 8.84 -4.12
N ASN A 641 -30.39 7.55 -4.38
CA ASN A 641 -31.21 6.50 -3.76
C ASN A 641 -30.60 6.10 -2.41
N LEU A 642 -31.47 5.83 -1.43
CA LEU A 642 -31.06 5.30 -0.13
C LEU A 642 -30.94 3.76 -0.20
N LYS A 643 -30.15 3.22 0.72
CA LYS A 643 -29.88 1.78 0.87
C LYS A 643 -30.58 1.26 2.12
N ASN A 644 -31.03 0.00 2.04
CA ASN A 644 -31.51 -0.75 3.20
C ASN A 644 -30.36 -1.19 4.11
N GLU A 645 -30.61 -1.26 5.41
CA GLU A 645 -29.64 -1.75 6.41
C GLU A 645 -29.74 -3.26 6.67
N ASP A 646 -30.56 -3.99 5.89
CA ASP A 646 -30.74 -5.46 6.01
C ASP A 646 -29.54 -6.30 5.54
N GLY A 647 -28.41 -5.66 5.26
CA GLY A 647 -27.17 -6.28 4.80
C GLY A 647 -27.12 -6.62 3.31
N THR A 648 -28.19 -6.39 2.53
CA THR A 648 -28.19 -6.64 1.07
C THR A 648 -27.58 -5.49 0.27
N ASN A 649 -27.44 -4.30 0.87
CA ASN A 649 -26.88 -3.09 0.25
C ASN A 649 -27.55 -2.73 -1.09
N GLN A 650 -28.83 -3.06 -1.29
CA GLN A 650 -29.51 -2.83 -2.56
C GLN A 650 -30.00 -1.37 -2.62
N GLU A 651 -29.68 -0.68 -3.73
CA GLU A 651 -30.35 0.59 -4.05
C GLU A 651 -31.83 0.30 -4.29
N ILE A 652 -32.70 1.04 -3.60
CA ILE A 652 -34.14 0.85 -3.74
C ILE A 652 -34.64 1.73 -4.88
N ALA A 653 -34.75 1.13 -6.06
CA ALA A 653 -35.07 1.81 -7.31
C ALA A 653 -36.58 2.02 -7.55
N ASP A 654 -37.43 1.75 -6.55
CA ASP A 654 -38.89 1.92 -6.66
C ASP A 654 -39.35 3.37 -6.49
N GLY A 655 -38.42 4.30 -6.26
CA GLY A 655 -38.68 5.74 -6.05
C GLY A 655 -39.33 6.06 -4.71
N THR A 656 -39.40 5.09 -3.79
CA THR A 656 -40.03 5.28 -2.48
C THR A 656 -39.04 5.65 -1.38
N ALA A 657 -37.74 5.68 -1.68
CA ALA A 657 -36.67 6.03 -0.76
C ALA A 657 -35.44 6.59 -1.50
N ASP A 658 -35.65 7.76 -2.08
CA ASP A 658 -34.59 8.62 -2.61
C ASP A 658 -34.67 10.00 -1.96
N VAL A 659 -33.66 10.83 -2.19
CA VAL A 659 -33.63 12.25 -1.78
C VAL A 659 -33.53 13.19 -2.98
N ASN A 660 -34.01 12.74 -4.15
CA ASN A 660 -33.81 13.44 -5.42
C ASN A 660 -34.49 14.82 -5.41
N ALA A 661 -35.74 14.88 -4.93
CA ALA A 661 -36.49 16.13 -4.89
C ALA A 661 -35.80 17.17 -4.01
N GLU A 662 -35.39 16.79 -2.79
CA GLU A 662 -34.78 17.70 -1.82
C GLU A 662 -33.38 18.15 -2.24
N LEU A 663 -32.60 17.28 -2.91
CA LEU A 663 -31.31 17.65 -3.50
C LEU A 663 -31.44 18.77 -4.53
N ASN A 664 -32.47 18.72 -5.37
CA ASN A 664 -32.70 19.71 -6.42
C ASN A 664 -33.53 20.92 -5.93
N ASP A 665 -34.24 20.80 -4.80
CA ASP A 665 -35.06 21.86 -4.16
C ASP A 665 -34.39 22.43 -2.90
N GLY A 666 -33.13 22.86 -3.05
CA GLY A 666 -32.46 23.73 -2.07
C GLY A 666 -31.39 23.10 -1.19
N LEU A 667 -31.28 21.77 -1.09
CA LEU A 667 -30.16 21.14 -0.37
C LEU A 667 -28.81 21.27 -1.11
N ILE A 668 -28.83 21.45 -2.43
CA ILE A 668 -27.63 21.79 -3.21
C ILE A 668 -27.75 23.21 -3.75
N GLN A 669 -26.81 24.07 -3.37
CA GLN A 669 -26.69 25.44 -3.88
C GLN A 669 -25.26 25.70 -4.32
N ASN A 670 -25.05 26.16 -5.55
CA ASN A 670 -23.71 26.39 -6.11
C ASN A 670 -22.76 25.18 -5.95
N ARG A 671 -23.30 23.95 -6.09
CA ARG A 671 -22.62 22.66 -5.89
C ARG A 671 -22.21 22.36 -4.45
N ILE A 672 -22.57 23.20 -3.50
CA ILE A 672 -22.36 22.98 -2.06
C ILE A 672 -23.60 22.29 -1.52
N ILE A 673 -23.40 21.19 -0.80
CA ILE A 673 -24.45 20.37 -0.21
C ILE A 673 -24.63 20.81 1.25
N ASP A 674 -25.87 21.06 1.66
CA ASP A 674 -26.24 21.17 3.07
C ASP A 674 -26.26 19.77 3.69
N ILE A 675 -25.11 19.36 4.23
CA ILE A 675 -24.90 18.02 4.80
C ILE A 675 -25.80 17.77 6.00
N ALA A 676 -25.98 18.75 6.88
CA ALA A 676 -26.84 18.61 8.04
C ALA A 676 -28.33 18.50 7.64
N GLY A 677 -28.77 19.31 6.66
CA GLY A 677 -30.11 19.21 6.10
C GLY A 677 -30.36 17.86 5.41
N LEU A 678 -29.41 17.42 4.57
CA LEU A 678 -29.47 16.14 3.87
C LEU A 678 -29.56 14.95 4.84
N ALA A 679 -28.73 14.95 5.88
CA ALA A 679 -28.76 13.93 6.91
C ALA A 679 -30.10 13.86 7.65
N GLY A 680 -30.71 15.03 7.95
CA GLY A 680 -32.04 15.10 8.55
C GLY A 680 -33.13 14.47 7.65
N VAL A 681 -33.11 14.78 6.35
CA VAL A 681 -34.04 14.19 5.37
C VAL A 681 -33.83 12.68 5.24
N MET A 682 -32.58 12.22 5.17
CA MET A 682 -32.25 10.79 5.12
C MET A 682 -32.80 10.05 6.33
N GLN A 683 -32.58 10.60 7.52
CA GLN A 683 -33.08 10.05 8.77
C GLN A 683 -34.61 9.93 8.78
N GLU A 684 -35.31 10.99 8.37
CA GLU A 684 -36.78 11.01 8.31
C GLU A 684 -37.32 9.91 7.38
N LYS A 685 -36.77 9.80 6.16
CA LYS A 685 -37.19 8.80 5.17
C LYS A 685 -36.89 7.37 5.60
N LEU A 686 -35.71 7.11 6.19
CA LEU A 686 -35.35 5.79 6.69
C LEU A 686 -36.23 5.38 7.88
N THR A 687 -36.53 6.31 8.79
CA THR A 687 -37.43 6.06 9.93
C THR A 687 -38.85 5.73 9.46
N ALA A 688 -39.38 6.52 8.52
CA ALA A 688 -40.73 6.30 7.97
C ALA A 688 -40.92 4.93 7.30
N LYS A 689 -39.82 4.33 6.82
CA LYS A 689 -39.79 3.02 6.16
C LYS A 689 -39.47 1.85 7.09
N ASN A 690 -39.15 2.09 8.36
CA ASN A 690 -38.64 1.09 9.31
C ASN A 690 -37.38 0.37 8.79
N TRP A 691 -36.48 1.10 8.13
CA TRP A 691 -35.23 0.54 7.57
C TRP A 691 -33.99 0.84 8.41
N MET A 692 -34.17 1.39 9.61
CA MET A 692 -33.16 1.39 10.66
C MET A 692 -33.48 0.27 11.65
N GLU A 693 -32.51 -0.58 12.00
CA GLU A 693 -32.68 -1.59 13.06
C GLU A 693 -32.78 -0.89 14.43
N ILE A 694 -34.01 -0.68 14.92
CA ILE A 694 -34.27 -0.17 16.27
C ILE A 694 -34.38 -1.37 17.21
N THR A 695 -33.28 -2.10 17.46
CA THR A 695 -33.32 -3.33 18.28
C THR A 695 -32.74 -3.20 19.69
N ASP A 696 -32.31 -2.02 20.14
CA ASP A 696 -31.80 -1.86 21.51
C ASP A 696 -32.47 -0.73 22.31
N GLU A 697 -32.72 -0.99 23.60
CA GLU A 697 -33.46 -0.16 24.55
C GLU A 697 -32.76 1.19 24.91
N SER A 698 -31.72 1.59 24.18
CA SER A 698 -31.05 2.88 24.34
C SER A 698 -31.77 3.99 23.55
N LYS A 699 -32.54 4.79 24.27
CA LYS A 699 -33.25 6.00 23.82
C LYS A 699 -32.42 6.90 22.88
N GLY A 700 -32.77 6.93 21.58
CA GLY A 700 -32.40 8.00 20.65
C GLY A 700 -32.43 7.59 19.17
N ILE A 701 -33.26 8.25 18.35
CA ILE A 701 -33.22 8.19 16.88
C ILE A 701 -32.11 9.18 16.47
N HIS A 702 -30.85 8.75 16.38
CA HIS A 702 -29.74 9.63 16.00
C HIS A 702 -29.00 9.08 14.80
N PHE A 703 -29.00 9.85 13.70
CA PHE A 703 -28.33 9.50 12.47
C PHE A 703 -26.83 9.83 12.56
N THR A 704 -26.01 8.79 12.68
CA THR A 704 -24.57 8.89 12.92
C THR A 704 -23.78 9.24 11.65
N SER A 705 -22.52 9.66 11.80
CA SER A 705 -21.65 9.88 10.64
C SER A 705 -21.36 8.59 9.87
N ALA A 706 -21.40 7.43 10.54
CA ALA A 706 -21.25 6.13 9.90
C ALA A 706 -22.45 5.77 9.01
N GLU A 707 -23.67 6.00 9.50
CA GLU A 707 -24.90 5.79 8.75
C GLU A 707 -25.01 6.77 7.57
N PHE A 708 -24.71 8.06 7.79
CA PHE A 708 -24.63 9.05 6.71
C PHE A 708 -23.60 8.62 5.65
N ALA A 709 -22.39 8.22 6.07
CA ALA A 709 -21.37 7.73 5.17
C ALA A 709 -21.82 6.48 4.41
N TYR A 710 -22.48 5.52 5.06
CA TYR A 710 -23.00 4.30 4.45
C TYR A 710 -24.01 4.60 3.32
N GLN A 711 -24.92 5.55 3.57
CA GLN A 711 -25.88 6.01 2.56
C GLN A 711 -25.18 6.76 1.42
N MET A 712 -24.14 7.54 1.71
CA MET A 712 -23.43 8.36 0.72
C MET A 712 -22.39 7.61 -0.14
N VAL A 713 -21.79 6.56 0.40
CA VAL A 713 -20.77 5.74 -0.29
C VAL A 713 -21.35 5.03 -1.50
N ASP A 714 -20.65 5.03 -2.64
CA ASP A 714 -21.02 4.19 -3.78
C ASP A 714 -20.49 2.75 -3.62
N SER A 715 -21.17 1.78 -4.22
CA SER A 715 -20.65 0.40 -4.26
C SER A 715 -19.37 0.33 -5.09
N PRO A 716 -18.32 -0.40 -4.65
CA PRO A 716 -17.09 -0.51 -5.40
C PRO A 716 -17.36 -1.08 -6.78
N VAL A 717 -16.84 -0.41 -7.79
CA VAL A 717 -16.85 -0.96 -9.14
C VAL A 717 -15.87 -2.15 -9.18
N LYS A 718 -16.37 -3.31 -9.61
CA LYS A 718 -15.58 -4.50 -9.90
C LYS A 718 -15.66 -4.82 -11.40
N LYS A 719 -14.52 -5.11 -12.00
CA LYS A 719 -14.40 -5.51 -13.41
C LYS A 719 -13.58 -6.79 -13.50
N ASN A 720 -14.12 -7.79 -14.18
CA ASN A 720 -13.43 -9.04 -14.47
C ASN A 720 -12.90 -9.00 -15.90
N ILE A 721 -11.65 -9.43 -16.07
CA ILE A 721 -10.93 -9.46 -17.33
C ILE A 721 -10.56 -10.93 -17.59
N ALA A 722 -11.09 -11.51 -18.66
CA ALA A 722 -10.73 -12.86 -19.09
C ALA A 722 -9.37 -12.84 -19.81
N ILE A 723 -8.50 -13.79 -19.47
CA ILE A 723 -7.15 -13.90 -20.02
C ILE A 723 -7.09 -15.06 -21.03
N ASN A 724 -6.94 -14.72 -22.31
CA ASN A 724 -6.82 -15.70 -23.40
C ASN A 724 -5.44 -15.65 -24.10
N ILE A 725 -4.51 -14.84 -23.60
CA ILE A 725 -3.24 -14.52 -24.27
C ILE A 725 -2.12 -15.49 -23.86
N LEU A 726 -2.18 -16.00 -22.64
CA LEU A 726 -1.28 -17.03 -22.11
C LEU A 726 -1.78 -18.41 -22.56
N ASN A 727 -1.72 -18.70 -23.85
CA ASN A 727 -2.24 -19.96 -24.38
C ASN A 727 -1.17 -21.06 -24.24
N THR A 728 -1.46 -22.09 -23.44
CA THR A 728 -0.55 -23.21 -23.16
C THR A 728 -0.32 -24.17 -24.34
N ASP A 729 -1.09 -24.00 -25.41
CA ASP A 729 -1.14 -24.94 -26.54
C ASP A 729 -0.20 -24.56 -27.70
N SER A 730 0.52 -23.43 -27.63
CA SER A 730 1.52 -23.08 -28.64
C SER A 730 2.87 -23.76 -28.35
N HIS A 731 2.85 -25.08 -28.26
CA HIS A 731 4.04 -25.91 -28.39
C HIS A 731 3.93 -26.67 -29.72
N ALA A 732 4.32 -25.99 -30.80
CA ALA A 732 4.64 -26.61 -32.07
C ALA A 732 6.03 -26.14 -32.51
#